data_AF-A0A7Y4TP60-F1
#
_entry.id   AF-A0A7Y4TP60-F1
#
_cell.length_a   1.000
_cell.length_b   1.000
_cell.length_c   1.000
_cell.angle_alpha   90.00
_cell.angle_beta   90.00
_cell.angle_gamma   90.00
#
_symmetry.space_group_name_H-M   'P 1'
#
loop_
_entity.id
_entity.type
_entity.pdbx_description
1 polymer ?
#
loop_
_entity_poly.entity_id
_entity_poly.type
_entity_poly.pdbx_seq_one_letter_code
_entity_poly.pdbx_strand_id
1 'polypeptide(L)'
;MAENESRKQTFTGIAARLGRLPAEKRRAALEVSAALAGVSLRASRTFVEAVPRAAKILSADDLRNWGEMGRRLAMGNAGQGAEYFERGVEALAKVPKEARSNVFKISTRQLVLSSSIAVETFDLIPLLANEIDDDSLLSETLKLAAEIANRSAKHSADFLRNAASVARVLKTFETQVTEVSRSAFDLGFLFATRTGGMTADLWSGIPKAIEGLEPEQAIQLLKNAGRVLDYGASVTIHFVSSGSEVLRRAAGAFDDWFNVLTKIAGQGNAVLIAFIRATPKFFRQLTGGSHNSTKIIAADEIHIGLIKRVLKLTAEIAERDAESALAAFRSSTAALKKVSLEQFEEWIETGLREKYEDSAKARRSYFALETRESNAFLHDTQKGLPLENIQSILRIYVEGLTGKEVEIAPLSAMPQESRIGDGRTIYLPSTVTEFDDDEMNFRLYKVLAAHGSGQIEFGTFSKDTRGLKAAYTDLRAQFEATAEQRDAFSLAGYLEDVQKGEKSLPDSGSTVPDAKLPKGSDYRAVLRVFPEPRLAKKIFGTMENARIDSRLRHSYRGLRKDLDLMKSILQKTRPYIFDVPMHQVPFELLFQITLCGGATDDAKQFYGQIVSEIETVIESYFYRRDAETPRSESELEHTGNSLKFSASSHLGGENLSTVADSVMATARVYNLFQNISAEQSAEAEPDKEEEHEYDFQDKAASEPVVDKAAKPESRPKQTQDIKDLF
;
A
#
# COMPACT_ATOMS: atom_id res chain seq x y z
N MET A 1 -33.92 61.25 -25.60
CA MET A 1 -35.28 60.82 -25.96
C MET A 1 -35.23 60.19 -27.35
N ALA A 2 -35.31 58.87 -27.41
CA ALA A 2 -35.63 58.13 -28.62
C ALA A 2 -36.43 56.91 -28.12
N GLU A 3 -37.75 57.04 -28.21
CA GLU A 3 -38.74 56.08 -27.72
C GLU A 3 -38.57 54.74 -28.42
N ASN A 4 -38.07 53.75 -27.69
CA ASN A 4 -38.22 52.35 -28.04
C ASN A 4 -39.60 51.90 -27.53
N GLU A 5 -40.67 52.45 -28.10
CA GLU A 5 -42.03 51.97 -27.88
C GLU A 5 -42.14 50.57 -28.51
N SER A 6 -42.34 49.57 -27.65
CA SER A 6 -42.73 48.23 -28.04
C SER A 6 -44.00 48.30 -28.90
N ARG A 7 -43.86 48.12 -30.23
CA ARG A 7 -44.99 47.95 -31.14
C ARG A 7 -45.86 46.79 -30.66
N LYS A 8 -46.92 47.10 -29.91
CA LYS A 8 -47.99 46.15 -29.56
C LYS A 8 -48.49 45.52 -30.87
N GLN A 9 -48.29 44.21 -31.01
CA GLN A 9 -48.70 43.50 -32.21
C GLN A 9 -50.22 43.63 -32.39
N THR A 10 -50.66 44.07 -33.58
CA THR A 10 -52.09 44.16 -33.88
C THR A 10 -52.68 42.76 -34.06
N PHE A 11 -53.94 42.56 -33.64
CA PHE A 11 -54.64 41.28 -33.84
C PHE A 11 -54.65 40.83 -35.31
N THR A 12 -54.72 41.76 -36.24
CA THR A 12 -54.62 41.51 -37.70
C THR A 12 -53.24 40.98 -38.10
N GLY A 13 -52.17 41.52 -37.53
CA GLY A 13 -50.79 41.08 -37.76
C GLY A 13 -50.48 39.70 -37.16
N ILE A 14 -51.17 39.34 -36.08
CA ILE A 14 -51.08 38.00 -35.47
C ILE A 14 -51.85 36.99 -36.33
N ALA A 15 -53.09 37.29 -36.72
CA ALA A 15 -53.91 36.43 -37.57
C ALA A 15 -53.24 36.12 -38.92
N ALA A 16 -52.63 37.13 -39.55
CA ALA A 16 -51.88 36.95 -40.80
C ALA A 16 -50.68 36.01 -40.65
N ARG A 17 -49.98 36.03 -39.50
CA ARG A 17 -48.84 35.14 -39.23
C ARG A 17 -49.29 33.70 -38.95
N LEU A 18 -50.37 33.50 -38.20
CA LEU A 18 -50.96 32.17 -38.01
C LEU A 18 -51.46 31.56 -39.33
N GLY A 19 -52.06 32.40 -40.19
CA GLY A 19 -52.52 31.99 -41.51
C GLY A 19 -51.42 31.47 -42.43
N ARG A 20 -50.15 31.78 -42.17
CA ARG A 20 -48.99 31.28 -42.94
C ARG A 20 -48.44 29.95 -42.44
N LEU A 21 -48.90 29.45 -41.29
CA LEU A 21 -48.45 28.16 -40.76
C LEU A 21 -49.03 26.99 -41.56
N PRO A 22 -48.35 25.83 -41.61
CA PRO A 22 -48.92 24.58 -42.13
C PRO A 22 -50.26 24.25 -41.47
N ALA A 23 -51.17 23.59 -42.21
CA ALA A 23 -52.55 23.34 -41.76
C ALA A 23 -52.63 22.69 -40.37
N GLU A 24 -51.86 21.63 -40.12
CA GLU A 24 -51.85 20.93 -38.84
C GLU A 24 -51.37 21.80 -37.68
N LYS A 25 -50.31 22.61 -37.88
CA LYS A 25 -49.78 23.52 -36.84
C LYS A 25 -50.74 24.69 -36.58
N ARG A 26 -51.39 25.20 -37.63
CA ARG A 26 -52.42 26.24 -37.50
C ARG A 26 -53.61 25.73 -36.71
N ARG A 27 -54.08 24.52 -37.01
CA ARG A 27 -55.17 23.85 -36.29
C ARG A 27 -54.82 23.66 -34.82
N ALA A 28 -53.64 23.09 -34.52
CA ALA A 28 -53.15 22.94 -33.16
C ALA A 28 -53.11 24.28 -32.40
N ALA A 29 -52.58 25.34 -33.03
CA ALA A 29 -52.50 26.67 -32.43
C ALA A 29 -53.87 27.27 -32.12
N LEU A 30 -54.86 27.13 -33.01
CA LEU A 30 -56.20 27.65 -32.79
C LEU A 30 -56.93 26.89 -31.69
N GLU A 31 -56.84 25.55 -31.68
CA GLU A 31 -57.46 24.70 -30.67
C GLU A 31 -56.90 25.00 -29.27
N VAL A 32 -55.57 25.10 -29.14
CA VAL A 32 -54.90 25.45 -27.88
C VAL A 32 -55.23 26.88 -27.45
N SER A 33 -55.24 27.84 -28.38
CA SER A 33 -55.58 29.24 -28.07
C SER A 33 -56.99 29.36 -27.50
N ALA A 34 -57.96 28.66 -28.08
CA ALA A 34 -59.33 28.63 -27.58
C ALA A 34 -59.40 28.00 -26.18
N ALA A 35 -58.73 26.86 -25.97
CA ALA A 35 -58.66 26.20 -24.66
C ALA A 35 -57.99 27.10 -23.59
N LEU A 36 -56.93 27.82 -23.94
CA LEU A 36 -56.26 28.79 -23.08
C LEU A 36 -57.14 30.01 -22.78
N ALA A 37 -57.90 30.52 -23.76
CA ALA A 37 -58.78 31.67 -23.57
C ALA A 37 -59.87 31.39 -22.53
N GLY A 38 -60.32 30.14 -22.44
CA GLY A 38 -61.24 29.67 -21.39
C GLY A 38 -60.65 29.69 -19.97
N VAL A 39 -59.32 29.74 -19.83
CA VAL A 39 -58.63 29.81 -18.53
C VAL A 39 -58.09 31.22 -18.25
N SER A 40 -57.39 31.82 -19.22
CA SER A 40 -56.79 33.15 -19.12
C SER A 40 -56.57 33.77 -20.50
N LEU A 41 -57.25 34.89 -20.77
CA LEU A 41 -57.05 35.68 -21.99
C LEU A 41 -55.60 36.19 -22.12
N ARG A 42 -54.94 36.50 -21.00
CA ARG A 42 -53.53 36.93 -20.99
C ARG A 42 -52.61 35.81 -21.46
N ALA A 43 -52.79 34.60 -20.93
CA ALA A 43 -52.00 33.43 -21.33
C ALA A 43 -52.31 33.02 -22.79
N SER A 44 -53.57 33.10 -23.22
CA SER A 44 -53.96 32.85 -24.61
C SER A 44 -53.30 33.83 -25.58
N ARG A 45 -53.32 35.13 -25.27
CA ARG A 45 -52.68 36.15 -26.10
C ARG A 45 -51.17 35.92 -26.23
N THR A 46 -50.47 35.72 -25.11
CA THR A 46 -49.01 35.50 -25.10
C THR A 46 -48.62 34.22 -25.84
N PHE A 47 -49.39 33.14 -25.68
CA PHE A 47 -49.23 31.92 -26.49
C PHE A 47 -49.31 32.23 -27.98
N VAL A 48 -50.40 32.87 -28.43
CA VAL A 48 -50.60 33.15 -29.86
C VAL A 48 -49.51 34.05 -30.44
N GLU A 49 -49.03 35.04 -29.69
CA GLU A 49 -47.90 35.90 -30.09
C GLU A 49 -46.59 35.11 -30.24
N ALA A 50 -46.40 34.04 -29.47
CA ALA A 50 -45.22 33.17 -29.50
C ALA A 50 -45.30 32.02 -30.53
N VAL A 51 -46.51 31.56 -30.89
CA VAL A 51 -46.74 30.43 -31.82
C VAL A 51 -45.93 30.52 -33.14
N PRO A 52 -45.85 31.66 -33.86
CA PRO A 52 -45.11 31.71 -35.11
C PRO A 52 -43.61 31.39 -34.98
N ARG A 53 -43.02 31.68 -33.81
CA ARG A 53 -41.64 31.31 -33.50
C ARG A 53 -41.56 29.86 -33.07
N ALA A 54 -42.44 29.44 -32.16
CA ALA A 54 -42.51 28.06 -31.67
C ALA A 54 -42.74 27.03 -32.78
N ALA A 55 -43.61 27.33 -33.75
CA ALA A 55 -43.96 26.46 -34.87
C ALA A 55 -42.80 26.21 -35.86
N LYS A 56 -41.70 26.98 -35.79
CA LYS A 56 -40.47 26.68 -36.55
C LYS A 56 -39.72 25.49 -35.96
N ILE A 57 -39.90 25.22 -34.66
CA ILE A 57 -39.17 24.20 -33.91
C ILE A 57 -40.09 23.02 -33.63
N LEU A 58 -41.28 23.27 -33.10
CA LEU A 58 -42.20 22.24 -32.61
C LEU A 58 -43.03 21.60 -33.73
N SER A 59 -43.31 20.31 -33.58
CA SER A 59 -44.34 19.62 -34.37
C SER A 59 -45.75 20.12 -33.98
N ALA A 60 -46.79 19.67 -34.69
CA ALA A 60 -48.17 20.02 -34.31
C ALA A 60 -48.53 19.43 -32.94
N ASP A 61 -48.08 18.22 -32.64
CA ASP A 61 -48.32 17.56 -31.34
C ASP A 61 -47.52 18.21 -30.22
N ASP A 62 -46.26 18.58 -30.47
CA ASP A 62 -45.47 19.33 -29.50
C ASP A 62 -46.07 20.71 -29.20
N LEU A 63 -46.65 21.39 -30.19
CA LEU A 63 -47.39 22.64 -29.97
C LEU A 63 -48.61 22.42 -29.07
N ARG A 64 -49.33 21.30 -29.22
CA ARG A 64 -50.43 20.93 -28.31
C ARG A 64 -49.91 20.68 -26.90
N ASN A 65 -48.82 19.94 -26.76
CA ASN A 65 -48.22 19.61 -25.47
C ASN A 65 -47.67 20.84 -24.74
N TRP A 66 -46.98 21.72 -25.47
CA TRP A 66 -46.52 23.03 -24.97
C TRP A 66 -47.68 23.90 -24.50
N GLY A 67 -48.73 23.96 -25.33
CA GLY A 67 -49.99 24.63 -25.02
C GLY A 67 -50.67 24.13 -23.76
N GLU A 68 -50.79 22.81 -23.62
CA GLU A 68 -51.43 22.16 -22.48
C GLU A 68 -50.64 22.39 -21.18
N MET A 69 -49.31 22.32 -21.22
CA MET A 69 -48.47 22.65 -20.07
C MET A 69 -48.69 24.09 -19.61
N GLY A 70 -48.63 25.05 -20.54
CA GLY A 70 -48.87 26.46 -20.22
C GLY A 70 -50.31 26.73 -19.75
N ARG A 71 -51.30 25.99 -20.27
CA ARG A 71 -52.70 26.05 -19.80
C ARG A 71 -52.81 25.59 -18.36
N ARG A 72 -52.18 24.47 -17.98
CA ARG A 72 -52.16 23.96 -16.61
C ARG A 72 -51.46 24.93 -15.64
N LEU A 73 -50.36 25.54 -16.07
CA LEU A 73 -49.71 26.62 -15.31
C LEU A 73 -50.65 27.81 -15.12
N ALA A 74 -51.35 28.24 -16.19
CA ALA A 74 -52.31 29.34 -16.15
C ALA A 74 -53.52 29.05 -15.24
N MET A 75 -53.95 27.80 -15.12
CA MET A 75 -55.03 27.40 -14.19
C MET A 75 -54.65 27.64 -12.72
N GLY A 76 -53.38 27.43 -12.36
CA GLY A 76 -52.87 27.75 -11.03
C GLY A 76 -52.54 29.23 -10.86
N ASN A 77 -51.89 29.83 -11.86
CA ASN A 77 -51.53 31.24 -11.89
C ASN A 77 -51.43 31.75 -13.34
N ALA A 78 -52.36 32.61 -13.73
CA ALA A 78 -52.41 33.21 -15.07
C ALA A 78 -51.12 33.95 -15.47
N GLY A 79 -50.40 34.54 -14.50
CA GLY A 79 -49.10 35.18 -14.70
C GLY A 79 -48.01 34.17 -15.06
N GLN A 80 -47.93 33.06 -14.33
CA GLN A 80 -46.97 31.99 -14.62
C GLN A 80 -47.18 31.37 -16.00
N GLY A 81 -48.44 31.14 -16.39
CA GLY A 81 -48.76 30.64 -17.73
C GLY A 81 -48.37 31.63 -18.84
N ALA A 82 -48.58 32.93 -18.63
CA ALA A 82 -48.17 33.95 -19.59
C ALA A 82 -46.63 34.06 -19.69
N GLU A 83 -45.93 34.08 -18.55
CA GLU A 83 -44.48 34.12 -18.47
C GLU A 83 -43.84 32.90 -19.17
N TYR A 84 -44.43 31.71 -18.98
CA TYR A 84 -44.00 30.49 -19.66
C TYR A 84 -44.05 30.62 -21.20
N PHE A 85 -45.12 31.20 -21.75
CA PHE A 85 -45.21 31.42 -23.20
C PHE A 85 -44.31 32.55 -23.70
N GLU A 86 -44.05 33.57 -22.87
CA GLU A 86 -43.10 34.65 -23.17
C GLU A 86 -41.66 34.13 -23.29
N ARG A 87 -41.25 33.19 -22.42
CA ARG A 87 -39.93 32.51 -22.52
C ARG A 87 -39.78 31.75 -23.83
N GLY A 88 -40.86 31.16 -24.33
CA GLY A 88 -40.87 30.46 -25.62
C GLY A 88 -40.21 29.08 -25.58
N VAL A 89 -39.81 28.59 -26.75
CA VAL A 89 -39.30 27.23 -26.98
C VAL A 89 -38.05 27.23 -27.86
N GLU A 90 -37.48 28.41 -28.11
CA GLU A 90 -36.32 28.62 -28.96
C GLU A 90 -35.13 27.77 -28.52
N ALA A 91 -34.94 27.62 -27.21
CA ALA A 91 -33.87 26.80 -26.62
C ALA A 91 -34.01 25.30 -26.94
N LEU A 92 -35.23 24.79 -27.21
CA LEU A 92 -35.47 23.39 -27.59
C LEU A 92 -35.00 23.07 -29.02
N ALA A 93 -34.50 24.04 -29.78
CA ALA A 93 -33.93 23.78 -31.11
C ALA A 93 -32.77 22.76 -31.06
N LYS A 94 -32.02 22.75 -29.95
CA LYS A 94 -30.91 21.80 -29.69
C LYS A 94 -31.37 20.42 -29.21
N VAL A 95 -32.63 20.28 -28.81
CA VAL A 95 -33.19 18.98 -28.42
C VAL A 95 -33.61 18.21 -29.67
N PRO A 96 -33.25 16.92 -29.81
CA PRO A 96 -33.64 16.06 -30.94
C PRO A 96 -35.16 16.07 -31.15
N LYS A 97 -35.60 16.11 -32.40
CA LYS A 97 -37.02 16.20 -32.75
C LYS A 97 -37.86 15.09 -32.09
N GLU A 98 -37.34 13.87 -32.07
CA GLU A 98 -38.02 12.70 -31.52
C GLU A 98 -38.14 12.75 -29.99
N ALA A 99 -37.25 13.46 -29.30
CA ALA A 99 -37.22 13.56 -27.85
C ALA A 99 -38.00 14.75 -27.27
N ARG A 100 -38.40 15.73 -28.10
CA ARG A 100 -39.13 16.94 -27.66
C ARG A 100 -40.45 16.62 -26.96
N SER A 101 -41.16 15.60 -27.41
CA SER A 101 -42.40 15.15 -26.78
C SER A 101 -42.18 14.71 -25.32
N ASN A 102 -41.03 14.11 -25.01
CA ASN A 102 -40.67 13.70 -23.65
C ASN A 102 -40.42 14.92 -22.74
N VAL A 103 -39.91 16.03 -23.25
CA VAL A 103 -39.72 17.28 -22.47
C VAL A 103 -41.05 17.73 -21.86
N PHE A 104 -42.09 17.79 -22.70
CA PHE A 104 -43.42 18.19 -22.24
C PHE A 104 -44.07 17.11 -21.38
N LYS A 105 -43.85 15.83 -21.69
CA LYS A 105 -44.36 14.70 -20.87
C LYS A 105 -43.80 14.75 -19.46
N ILE A 106 -42.48 14.90 -19.29
CA ILE A 106 -41.81 15.02 -17.98
C ILE A 106 -42.38 16.21 -17.22
N SER A 107 -42.32 17.39 -17.83
CA SER A 107 -42.71 18.65 -17.19
C SER A 107 -44.20 18.65 -16.80
N THR A 108 -45.07 18.12 -17.66
CA THR A 108 -46.51 18.02 -17.38
C THR A 108 -46.82 17.02 -16.27
N ARG A 109 -46.05 15.92 -16.15
CA ARG A 109 -46.17 14.97 -15.04
C ARG A 109 -45.69 15.59 -13.74
N GLN A 110 -44.58 16.31 -13.75
CA GLN A 110 -44.05 17.02 -12.58
C GLN A 110 -45.00 18.10 -12.08
N LEU A 111 -45.67 18.80 -13.00
CA LEU A 111 -46.60 19.90 -12.70
C LEU A 111 -47.79 19.47 -11.83
N VAL A 112 -48.14 18.18 -11.83
CA VAL A 112 -49.17 17.61 -10.93
C VAL A 112 -48.80 17.80 -9.46
N LEU A 113 -47.51 17.78 -9.13
CA LEU A 113 -47.00 17.89 -7.77
C LEU A 113 -46.33 19.23 -7.49
N SER A 114 -45.62 19.81 -8.45
CA SER A 114 -44.89 21.07 -8.28
C SER A 114 -44.71 21.82 -9.60
N SER A 115 -45.27 23.03 -9.68
CA SER A 115 -45.09 23.92 -10.83
C SER A 115 -43.68 24.47 -10.94
N SER A 116 -43.00 24.73 -9.81
CA SER A 116 -41.61 25.21 -9.81
C SER A 116 -40.66 24.16 -10.38
N ILE A 117 -40.76 22.89 -9.94
CA ILE A 117 -39.92 21.80 -10.46
C ILE A 117 -40.16 21.56 -11.94
N ALA A 118 -41.42 21.60 -12.39
CA ALA A 118 -41.78 21.42 -13.79
C ALA A 118 -41.18 22.49 -14.69
N VAL A 119 -41.24 23.75 -14.26
CA VAL A 119 -40.69 24.89 -15.00
C VAL A 119 -39.16 24.86 -14.99
N GLU A 120 -38.54 24.60 -13.84
CA GLU A 120 -37.07 24.46 -13.74
C GLU A 120 -36.56 23.32 -14.63
N THR A 121 -37.27 22.19 -14.68
CA THR A 121 -36.90 21.05 -15.54
C THR A 121 -37.02 21.40 -17.02
N PHE A 122 -38.07 22.14 -17.41
CA PHE A 122 -38.23 22.63 -18.78
C PHE A 122 -37.05 23.53 -19.22
N ASP A 123 -36.59 24.41 -18.33
CA ASP A 123 -35.46 25.31 -18.58
C ASP A 123 -34.11 24.57 -18.54
N LEU A 124 -33.98 23.51 -17.74
CA LEU A 124 -32.77 22.69 -17.60
C LEU A 124 -32.48 21.83 -18.85
N ILE A 125 -33.50 21.26 -19.49
CA ILE A 125 -33.32 20.29 -20.59
C ILE A 125 -32.52 20.85 -21.79
N PRO A 126 -32.75 22.09 -22.27
CA PRO A 126 -31.89 22.70 -23.29
C PRO A 126 -30.43 22.83 -22.89
N LEU A 127 -30.15 23.12 -21.61
CA LEU A 127 -28.79 23.21 -21.09
C LEU A 127 -28.13 21.83 -21.10
N LEU A 128 -28.86 20.80 -20.63
CA LEU A 128 -28.42 19.41 -20.70
C LEU A 128 -28.15 18.96 -22.14
N ALA A 129 -28.94 19.41 -23.11
CA ALA A 129 -28.70 19.06 -24.51
C ALA A 129 -27.35 19.59 -25.01
N ASN A 130 -26.96 20.80 -24.60
CA ASN A 130 -25.65 21.35 -24.93
C ASN A 130 -24.51 20.66 -24.17
N GLU A 131 -24.73 20.28 -22.90
CA GLU A 131 -23.70 19.60 -22.11
C GLU A 131 -23.48 18.15 -22.53
N ILE A 132 -24.55 17.42 -22.87
CA ILE A 132 -24.48 16.03 -23.29
C ILE A 132 -23.93 15.94 -24.71
N ASP A 133 -24.33 16.83 -25.63
CA ASP A 133 -23.87 16.86 -27.03
C ASP A 133 -23.86 15.46 -27.69
N ASP A 134 -24.98 14.75 -27.56
CA ASP A 134 -25.24 13.44 -28.16
C ASP A 134 -26.77 13.22 -28.20
N ASP A 135 -27.33 13.22 -29.42
CA ASP A 135 -28.77 13.13 -29.66
C ASP A 135 -29.35 11.81 -29.18
N SER A 136 -28.61 10.71 -29.30
CA SER A 136 -29.06 9.37 -28.90
C SER A 136 -29.10 9.25 -27.38
N LEU A 137 -28.01 9.64 -26.69
CA LEU A 137 -27.93 9.61 -25.23
C LEU A 137 -28.94 10.55 -24.58
N LEU A 138 -29.13 11.75 -25.12
CA LEU A 138 -30.15 12.67 -24.62
C LEU A 138 -31.56 12.10 -24.81
N SER A 139 -31.84 11.47 -25.96
CA SER A 139 -33.14 10.86 -26.22
C SER A 139 -33.46 9.75 -25.22
N GLU A 140 -32.51 8.86 -24.93
CA GLU A 140 -32.67 7.81 -23.91
C GLU A 140 -32.79 8.39 -22.50
N THR A 141 -32.00 9.42 -22.17
CA THR A 141 -32.10 10.15 -20.90
C THR A 141 -33.50 10.70 -20.68
N LEU A 142 -34.08 11.36 -21.68
CA LEU A 142 -35.43 11.93 -21.59
C LEU A 142 -36.52 10.85 -21.55
N LYS A 143 -36.33 9.71 -22.22
CA LYS A 143 -37.24 8.56 -22.09
C LYS A 143 -37.24 8.02 -20.65
N LEU A 144 -36.07 7.80 -20.06
CA LEU A 144 -35.95 7.33 -18.68
C LEU A 144 -36.50 8.35 -17.67
N ALA A 145 -36.18 9.64 -17.84
CA ALA A 145 -36.73 10.71 -17.00
C ALA A 145 -38.27 10.75 -17.06
N ALA A 146 -38.85 10.55 -18.24
CA ALA A 146 -40.31 10.47 -18.39
C ALA A 146 -40.92 9.28 -17.66
N GLU A 147 -40.21 8.14 -17.62
CA GLU A 147 -40.65 6.97 -16.86
C GLU A 147 -40.57 7.21 -15.34
N ILE A 148 -39.48 7.80 -14.86
CA ILE A 148 -39.34 8.20 -13.44
C ILE A 148 -40.42 9.21 -13.05
N ALA A 149 -40.73 10.16 -13.93
CA ALA A 149 -41.73 11.21 -13.70
C ALA A 149 -43.16 10.64 -13.54
N ASN A 150 -43.46 9.45 -14.07
CA ASN A 150 -44.73 8.77 -13.82
C ASN A 150 -44.91 8.40 -12.34
N ARG A 151 -43.82 8.22 -11.59
CA ARG A 151 -43.85 7.85 -10.16
C ARG A 151 -43.46 8.98 -9.23
N SER A 152 -42.51 9.82 -9.63
CA SER A 152 -42.04 10.92 -8.80
C SER A 152 -41.52 12.13 -9.57
N ALA A 153 -42.17 13.26 -9.33
CA ALA A 153 -41.75 14.55 -9.89
C ALA A 153 -40.36 14.97 -9.40
N LYS A 154 -40.10 14.84 -8.10
CA LYS A 154 -38.82 15.21 -7.49
C LYS A 154 -37.67 14.38 -8.05
N HIS A 155 -37.78 13.06 -8.00
CA HIS A 155 -36.69 12.18 -8.43
C HIS A 155 -36.42 12.24 -9.94
N SER A 156 -37.43 12.53 -10.78
CA SER A 156 -37.18 12.74 -12.21
C SER A 156 -36.38 14.02 -12.48
N ALA A 157 -36.59 15.08 -11.69
CA ALA A 157 -35.77 16.29 -11.76
C ALA A 157 -34.35 16.03 -11.22
N ASP A 158 -34.22 15.37 -10.07
CA ASP A 158 -32.92 15.02 -9.48
C ASP A 158 -32.09 14.11 -10.39
N PHE A 159 -32.75 13.16 -11.09
CA PHE A 159 -32.13 12.34 -12.14
C PHE A 159 -31.56 13.20 -13.27
N LEU A 160 -32.34 14.14 -13.81
CA LEU A 160 -31.91 15.01 -14.91
C LEU A 160 -30.72 15.90 -14.53
N ARG A 161 -30.68 16.41 -13.29
CA ARG A 161 -29.52 17.20 -12.80
C ARG A 161 -28.20 16.41 -12.83
N ASN A 162 -28.26 15.09 -12.74
CA ASN A 162 -27.08 14.22 -12.76
C ASN A 162 -26.77 13.63 -14.14
N ALA A 163 -27.63 13.85 -15.15
CA ALA A 163 -27.51 13.21 -16.46
C ALA A 163 -26.22 13.58 -17.22
N ALA A 164 -25.81 14.85 -17.18
CA ALA A 164 -24.59 15.30 -17.86
C ALA A 164 -23.31 14.65 -17.28
N SER A 165 -23.27 14.42 -15.97
CA SER A 165 -22.15 13.72 -15.31
C SER A 165 -22.03 12.27 -15.79
N VAL A 166 -23.16 11.56 -15.88
CA VAL A 166 -23.20 10.19 -16.39
C VAL A 166 -22.80 10.15 -17.86
N ALA A 167 -23.34 11.04 -18.70
CA ALA A 167 -22.97 11.11 -20.11
C ALA A 167 -21.47 11.36 -20.31
N ARG A 168 -20.85 12.21 -19.50
CA ARG A 168 -19.41 12.49 -19.56
C ARG A 168 -18.57 11.24 -19.29
N VAL A 169 -18.90 10.46 -18.25
CA VAL A 169 -18.18 9.22 -17.94
C VAL A 169 -18.48 8.14 -18.98
N LEU A 170 -19.71 8.03 -19.50
CA LEU A 170 -20.01 7.08 -20.57
C LEU A 170 -19.17 7.35 -21.84
N LYS A 171 -18.94 8.62 -22.19
CA LYS A 171 -18.11 9.00 -23.33
C LYS A 171 -16.64 8.58 -23.19
N THR A 172 -16.13 8.28 -21.99
CA THR A 172 -14.73 7.83 -21.82
C THR A 172 -14.50 6.40 -22.31
N PHE A 173 -15.55 5.62 -22.58
CA PHE A 173 -15.46 4.25 -23.09
C PHE A 173 -15.32 4.16 -24.62
N GLU A 174 -15.16 5.30 -25.31
CA GLU A 174 -14.89 5.44 -26.75
C GLU A 174 -15.69 4.45 -27.63
N THR A 175 -15.05 3.38 -28.12
CA THR A 175 -15.63 2.41 -29.06
C THR A 175 -16.74 1.55 -28.46
N GLN A 176 -16.78 1.38 -27.14
CA GLN A 176 -17.79 0.57 -26.43
C GLN A 176 -18.85 1.41 -25.71
N VAL A 177 -18.89 2.74 -25.96
CA VAL A 177 -19.85 3.66 -25.32
C VAL A 177 -21.28 3.18 -25.47
N THR A 178 -21.67 2.63 -26.62
CA THR A 178 -23.04 2.17 -26.88
C THR A 178 -23.46 1.02 -25.97
N GLU A 179 -22.58 0.05 -25.73
CA GLU A 179 -22.89 -1.14 -24.93
C GLU A 179 -22.92 -0.84 -23.43
N VAL A 180 -21.97 -0.04 -22.96
CA VAL A 180 -21.93 0.43 -21.56
C VAL A 180 -23.14 1.34 -21.29
N SER A 181 -23.45 2.27 -22.19
CA SER A 181 -24.62 3.15 -22.08
C SER A 181 -25.92 2.34 -22.03
N ARG A 182 -26.07 1.36 -22.92
CA ARG A 182 -27.23 0.46 -22.91
C ARG A 182 -27.37 -0.25 -21.57
N SER A 183 -26.28 -0.80 -21.02
CA SER A 183 -26.30 -1.48 -19.72
C SER A 183 -26.68 -0.52 -18.57
N ALA A 184 -26.23 0.74 -18.62
CA ALA A 184 -26.59 1.76 -17.63
C ALA A 184 -28.08 2.16 -17.72
N PHE A 185 -28.59 2.40 -18.93
CA PHE A 185 -30.00 2.73 -19.15
C PHE A 185 -30.93 1.56 -18.83
N ASP A 186 -30.57 0.33 -19.21
CA ASP A 186 -31.33 -0.88 -18.87
C ASP A 186 -31.50 -1.02 -17.34
N LEU A 187 -30.41 -0.80 -16.59
CA LEU A 187 -30.46 -0.76 -15.12
C LEU A 187 -31.34 0.38 -14.61
N GLY A 188 -31.21 1.58 -15.18
CA GLY A 188 -32.03 2.75 -14.85
C GLY A 188 -33.53 2.51 -15.06
N PHE A 189 -33.92 1.94 -16.20
CA PHE A 189 -35.32 1.57 -16.48
C PHE A 189 -35.83 0.49 -15.53
N LEU A 190 -35.00 -0.51 -15.20
CA LEU A 190 -35.36 -1.53 -14.22
C LEU A 190 -35.60 -0.91 -12.82
N PHE A 191 -34.80 0.07 -12.42
CA PHE A 191 -35.01 0.81 -11.17
C PHE A 191 -36.27 1.67 -11.20
N ALA A 192 -36.50 2.40 -12.29
CA ALA A 192 -37.67 3.26 -12.45
C ALA A 192 -38.96 2.45 -12.35
N THR A 193 -39.01 1.30 -13.00
CA THR A 193 -40.17 0.39 -13.00
C THR A 193 -40.38 -0.37 -11.69
N ARG A 194 -39.35 -0.59 -10.87
CA ARG A 194 -39.52 -1.32 -9.59
C ARG A 194 -39.62 -0.41 -8.38
N THR A 195 -38.78 0.61 -8.29
CA THR A 195 -38.60 1.42 -7.07
C THR A 195 -38.85 2.90 -7.27
N GLY A 196 -38.87 3.39 -8.52
CA GLY A 196 -39.20 4.76 -8.88
C GLY A 196 -38.20 5.77 -8.35
N GLY A 197 -38.34 6.17 -7.08
CA GLY A 197 -37.57 7.26 -6.47
C GLY A 197 -36.07 6.98 -6.32
N MET A 198 -35.69 5.76 -5.96
CA MET A 198 -34.28 5.38 -5.78
C MET A 198 -33.47 5.33 -7.09
N THR A 199 -34.12 5.51 -8.25
CA THR A 199 -33.44 5.61 -9.55
C THR A 199 -32.50 6.81 -9.60
N ALA A 200 -32.90 7.95 -9.03
CA ALA A 200 -32.05 9.14 -9.01
C ALA A 200 -30.81 8.93 -8.14
N ASP A 201 -30.97 8.27 -6.98
CA ASP A 201 -29.87 7.93 -6.07
C ASP A 201 -28.86 7.00 -6.76
N LEU A 202 -29.34 5.93 -7.40
CA LEU A 202 -28.51 5.05 -8.22
C LEU A 202 -27.78 5.83 -9.30
N TRP A 203 -28.51 6.62 -10.09
CA TRP A 203 -27.97 7.33 -11.26
C TRP A 203 -26.85 8.30 -10.86
N SER A 204 -27.00 8.99 -9.72
CA SER A 204 -25.95 9.87 -9.17
C SER A 204 -24.67 9.13 -8.80
N GLY A 205 -24.76 7.83 -8.46
CA GLY A 205 -23.63 6.99 -8.10
C GLY A 205 -22.90 6.33 -9.28
N ILE A 206 -23.55 6.23 -10.44
CA ILE A 206 -22.99 5.57 -11.63
C ILE A 206 -21.64 6.17 -12.06
N PRO A 207 -21.45 7.51 -12.16
CA PRO A 207 -20.20 8.09 -12.64
C PRO A 207 -19.00 7.58 -11.85
N LYS A 208 -19.05 7.69 -10.51
CA LYS A 208 -17.98 7.22 -9.61
C LYS A 208 -17.80 5.69 -9.65
N ALA A 209 -18.88 4.95 -9.89
CA ALA A 209 -18.82 3.49 -9.91
C ALA A 209 -18.09 2.98 -11.15
N ILE A 210 -18.35 3.54 -12.33
CA ILE A 210 -17.78 3.02 -13.59
C ILE A 210 -16.50 3.74 -14.03
N GLU A 211 -16.19 4.90 -13.45
CA GLU A 211 -14.96 5.63 -13.74
C GLU A 211 -13.71 4.77 -13.48
N GLY A 212 -12.83 4.72 -14.48
CA GLY A 212 -11.59 3.95 -14.47
C GLY A 212 -11.76 2.42 -14.58
N LEU A 213 -12.96 1.92 -14.85
CA LEU A 213 -13.17 0.49 -15.16
C LEU A 213 -12.98 0.23 -16.66
N GLU A 214 -12.58 -0.99 -16.99
CA GLU A 214 -12.64 -1.48 -18.37
C GLU A 214 -14.11 -1.63 -18.83
N PRO A 215 -14.41 -1.50 -20.14
CA PRO A 215 -15.78 -1.61 -20.66
C PRO A 215 -16.52 -2.89 -20.21
N GLU A 216 -15.85 -4.05 -20.29
CA GLU A 216 -16.42 -5.34 -19.89
C GLU A 216 -16.75 -5.39 -18.39
N GLN A 217 -15.89 -4.79 -17.55
CA GLN A 217 -16.08 -4.70 -16.10
C GLN A 217 -17.27 -3.80 -15.75
N ALA A 218 -17.39 -2.65 -16.42
CA ALA A 218 -18.53 -1.75 -16.25
C ALA A 218 -19.85 -2.44 -16.63
N ILE A 219 -19.87 -3.17 -17.75
CA ILE A 219 -21.03 -3.95 -18.21
C ILE A 219 -21.36 -5.06 -17.20
N GLN A 220 -20.36 -5.80 -16.71
CA GLN A 220 -20.54 -6.85 -15.71
C GLN A 220 -21.12 -6.29 -14.41
N LEU A 221 -20.63 -5.15 -13.93
CA LEU A 221 -21.13 -4.47 -12.74
C LEU A 221 -22.61 -4.09 -12.89
N LEU A 222 -22.95 -3.40 -13.98
CA LEU A 222 -24.30 -2.88 -14.21
C LEU A 222 -25.32 -4.00 -14.44
N LYS A 223 -24.96 -5.04 -15.19
CA LYS A 223 -25.83 -6.21 -15.39
C LYS A 223 -26.07 -6.97 -14.09
N ASN A 224 -25.03 -7.19 -13.29
CA ASN A 224 -25.18 -7.87 -12.00
C ASN A 224 -25.93 -7.00 -10.97
N ALA A 225 -25.81 -5.67 -11.03
CA ALA A 225 -26.63 -4.77 -10.21
C ALA A 225 -28.14 -4.95 -10.50
N GLY A 226 -28.49 -5.17 -11.77
CA GLY A 226 -29.87 -5.48 -12.17
C GLY A 226 -30.40 -6.77 -11.52
N ARG A 227 -29.55 -7.79 -11.37
CA ARG A 227 -29.88 -9.05 -10.66
C ARG A 227 -30.00 -8.83 -9.16
N VAL A 228 -29.13 -8.02 -8.57
CA VAL A 228 -29.16 -7.71 -7.13
C VAL A 228 -30.42 -6.92 -6.74
N LEU A 229 -31.08 -6.25 -7.69
CA LEU A 229 -32.32 -5.51 -7.44
C LEU A 229 -33.46 -6.40 -6.94
N ASP A 230 -33.43 -7.71 -7.19
CA ASP A 230 -34.37 -8.65 -6.60
C ASP A 230 -34.31 -8.66 -5.05
N TYR A 231 -33.17 -8.28 -4.47
CA TYR A 231 -32.97 -8.15 -3.02
C TYR A 231 -33.25 -6.73 -2.49
N GLY A 232 -33.53 -5.76 -3.37
CA GLY A 232 -33.96 -4.40 -3.03
C GLY A 232 -32.99 -3.30 -3.47
N ALA A 233 -33.53 -2.12 -3.78
CA ALA A 233 -32.76 -1.01 -4.37
C ALA A 233 -31.64 -0.48 -3.46
N SER A 234 -31.84 -0.43 -2.13
CA SER A 234 -30.79 -0.01 -1.18
C SER A 234 -29.58 -0.97 -1.22
N VAL A 235 -29.84 -2.28 -1.32
CA VAL A 235 -28.79 -3.31 -1.47
C VAL A 235 -28.04 -3.08 -2.78
N THR A 236 -28.76 -2.86 -3.87
CA THR A 236 -28.16 -2.66 -5.19
C THR A 236 -27.30 -1.39 -5.27
N ILE A 237 -27.71 -0.28 -4.64
CA ILE A 237 -26.89 0.94 -4.61
C ILE A 237 -25.57 0.68 -3.86
N HIS A 238 -25.64 -0.02 -2.72
CA HIS A 238 -24.43 -0.44 -2.00
C HIS A 238 -23.58 -1.41 -2.82
N PHE A 239 -24.21 -2.33 -3.55
CA PHE A 239 -23.53 -3.26 -4.44
C PHE A 239 -22.76 -2.54 -5.55
N VAL A 240 -23.35 -1.56 -6.23
CA VAL A 240 -22.68 -0.78 -7.29
C VAL A 240 -21.43 -0.09 -6.73
N SER A 241 -21.53 0.51 -5.55
CA SER A 241 -20.40 1.16 -4.90
C SER A 241 -19.29 0.16 -4.52
N SER A 242 -19.60 -0.93 -3.82
CA SER A 242 -18.56 -1.89 -3.39
C SER A 242 -18.03 -2.74 -4.54
N GLY A 243 -18.89 -3.15 -5.48
CA GLY A 243 -18.53 -3.95 -6.64
C GLY A 243 -17.56 -3.22 -7.57
N SER A 244 -17.71 -1.90 -7.73
CA SER A 244 -16.71 -1.11 -8.46
C SER A 244 -15.31 -1.12 -7.82
N GLU A 245 -15.23 -1.12 -6.48
CA GLU A 245 -13.96 -1.24 -5.76
C GLU A 245 -13.33 -2.63 -5.95
N VAL A 246 -14.16 -3.69 -5.96
CA VAL A 246 -13.71 -5.05 -6.24
C VAL A 246 -13.13 -5.13 -7.65
N LEU A 247 -13.82 -4.61 -8.66
CA LEU A 247 -13.34 -4.61 -10.04
C LEU A 247 -12.04 -3.82 -10.21
N ARG A 248 -11.91 -2.65 -9.59
CA ARG A 248 -10.67 -1.85 -9.66
C ARG A 248 -9.46 -2.52 -9.01
N ARG A 249 -9.66 -3.35 -7.99
CA ARG A 249 -8.55 -3.94 -7.20
C ARG A 249 -8.24 -5.39 -7.55
N ALA A 250 -9.26 -6.15 -7.92
CA ALA A 250 -9.19 -7.60 -8.06
C ALA A 250 -10.32 -8.08 -8.98
N ALA A 251 -10.39 -7.55 -10.20
CA ALA A 251 -11.40 -7.92 -11.19
C ALA A 251 -11.55 -9.44 -11.34
N GLY A 252 -10.44 -10.18 -11.32
CA GLY A 252 -10.43 -11.63 -11.43
C GLY A 252 -11.20 -12.36 -10.33
N ALA A 253 -11.42 -11.76 -9.16
CA ALA A 253 -12.17 -12.33 -8.03
C ALA A 253 -13.62 -11.83 -7.91
N PHE A 254 -14.08 -11.02 -8.87
CA PHE A 254 -15.42 -10.41 -8.81
C PHE A 254 -16.54 -11.47 -8.82
N ASP A 255 -16.43 -12.50 -9.66
CA ASP A 255 -17.45 -13.54 -9.75
C ASP A 255 -17.49 -14.41 -8.48
N ASP A 256 -16.34 -14.68 -7.85
CA ASP A 256 -16.27 -15.35 -6.55
C ASP A 256 -16.93 -14.52 -5.45
N TRP A 257 -16.69 -13.20 -5.44
CA TRP A 257 -17.33 -12.28 -4.50
C TRP A 257 -18.84 -12.20 -4.73
N PHE A 258 -19.26 -12.16 -6.00
CA PHE A 258 -20.67 -12.17 -6.37
C PHE A 258 -21.36 -13.47 -5.96
N ASN A 259 -20.68 -14.61 -6.10
CA ASN A 259 -21.18 -15.91 -5.63
C ASN A 259 -21.45 -15.91 -4.12
N VAL A 260 -20.50 -15.42 -3.30
CA VAL A 260 -20.70 -15.25 -1.84
C VAL A 260 -21.92 -14.36 -1.56
N LEU A 261 -22.02 -13.23 -2.26
CA LEU A 261 -23.13 -12.29 -2.13
C LEU A 261 -24.48 -12.97 -2.37
N THR A 262 -24.61 -13.74 -3.46
CA THR A 262 -25.87 -14.43 -3.79
C THR A 262 -26.24 -15.51 -2.77
N LYS A 263 -25.28 -16.23 -2.20
CA LYS A 263 -25.51 -17.21 -1.13
C LYS A 263 -26.00 -16.54 0.15
N ILE A 264 -25.39 -15.43 0.54
CA ILE A 264 -25.80 -14.63 1.71
C ILE A 264 -27.20 -14.03 1.50
N ALA A 265 -27.51 -13.59 0.28
CA ALA A 265 -28.77 -12.92 -0.03
C ALA A 265 -30.01 -13.79 0.24
N GLY A 266 -29.90 -15.12 0.14
CA GLY A 266 -30.98 -16.06 0.46
C GLY A 266 -31.40 -16.09 1.93
N GLN A 267 -30.60 -15.53 2.84
CA GLN A 267 -30.81 -15.64 4.30
C GLN A 267 -31.18 -14.30 4.97
N GLY A 268 -30.98 -13.16 4.30
CA GLY A 268 -31.49 -11.88 4.78
C GLY A 268 -30.75 -10.64 4.27
N ASN A 269 -31.49 -9.54 4.08
CA ASN A 269 -30.94 -8.29 3.55
C ASN A 269 -29.98 -7.57 4.52
N ALA A 270 -30.15 -7.73 5.84
CA ALA A 270 -29.31 -7.06 6.83
C ALA A 270 -27.86 -7.57 6.78
N VAL A 271 -27.69 -8.90 6.80
CA VAL A 271 -26.38 -9.55 6.68
C VAL A 271 -25.76 -9.29 5.29
N LEU A 272 -26.58 -9.27 4.23
CA LEU A 272 -26.16 -8.93 2.88
C LEU A 272 -25.55 -7.53 2.77
N ILE A 273 -26.25 -6.51 3.29
CA ILE A 273 -25.73 -5.13 3.32
C ILE A 273 -24.45 -5.08 4.17
N ALA A 274 -24.41 -5.78 5.30
CA ALA A 274 -23.24 -5.81 6.17
C ALA A 274 -22.01 -6.46 5.51
N PHE A 275 -22.21 -7.47 4.66
CA PHE A 275 -21.18 -8.08 3.81
C PHE A 275 -20.69 -7.10 2.73
N ILE A 276 -21.61 -6.49 1.98
CA ILE A 276 -21.28 -5.50 0.94
C ILE A 276 -20.49 -4.33 1.53
N ARG A 277 -20.85 -3.85 2.73
CA ARG A 277 -20.13 -2.75 3.41
C ARG A 277 -18.77 -3.17 3.97
N ALA A 278 -18.58 -4.44 4.34
CA ALA A 278 -17.28 -4.96 4.79
C ALA A 278 -16.29 -5.15 3.62
N THR A 279 -16.83 -5.37 2.41
CA THR A 279 -16.07 -5.71 1.20
C THR A 279 -14.92 -4.73 0.90
N PRO A 280 -15.11 -3.39 0.83
CA PRO A 280 -14.03 -2.49 0.44
C PRO A 280 -12.83 -2.54 1.39
N LYS A 281 -13.07 -2.73 2.69
CA LYS A 281 -11.99 -2.85 3.68
C LYS A 281 -11.20 -4.14 3.49
N PHE A 282 -11.89 -5.25 3.26
CA PHE A 282 -11.28 -6.56 3.02
C PHE A 282 -10.31 -6.52 1.82
N PHE A 283 -10.79 -6.04 0.66
CA PHE A 283 -9.96 -5.96 -0.55
C PHE A 283 -8.78 -5.01 -0.38
N ARG A 284 -8.96 -3.85 0.29
CA ARG A 284 -7.86 -2.93 0.60
C ARG A 284 -6.77 -3.54 1.48
N GLN A 285 -7.15 -4.38 2.42
CA GLN A 285 -6.19 -4.99 3.36
C GLN A 285 -5.36 -6.11 2.72
N LEU A 286 -5.93 -6.85 1.75
CA LEU A 286 -5.23 -7.95 1.07
C LEU A 286 -4.47 -7.52 -0.18
N THR A 287 -4.85 -6.42 -0.84
CA THR A 287 -4.15 -5.93 -2.05
C THR A 287 -3.01 -4.96 -1.75
N GLY A 288 -2.86 -4.48 -0.51
CA GLY A 288 -1.87 -3.47 -0.16
C GLY A 288 -2.19 -2.08 -0.74
N GLY A 289 -1.63 -1.03 -0.15
CA GLY A 289 -1.94 0.36 -0.52
C GLY A 289 -1.22 0.91 -1.77
N SER A 290 -0.64 0.09 -2.63
CA SER A 290 0.28 0.56 -3.68
C SER A 290 -0.39 0.67 -5.06
N HIS A 291 -0.14 1.78 -5.76
CA HIS A 291 -0.64 2.13 -7.09
C HIS A 291 0.47 2.15 -8.17
N ASN A 292 1.57 1.40 -8.02
CA ASN A 292 2.71 1.48 -8.97
C ASN A 292 2.89 0.23 -9.86
N SER A 293 2.76 0.43 -11.17
CA SER A 293 2.23 -0.49 -12.19
C SER A 293 3.11 -1.64 -12.72
N THR A 294 4.39 -1.76 -12.39
CA THR A 294 5.27 -2.71 -13.13
C THR A 294 5.75 -3.94 -12.34
N LYS A 295 5.70 -3.93 -11.00
CA LYS A 295 5.92 -5.13 -10.15
C LYS A 295 4.62 -5.80 -9.68
N ILE A 296 3.48 -5.29 -10.16
CA ILE A 296 2.13 -5.60 -9.67
C ILE A 296 1.58 -6.91 -10.21
N ILE A 297 1.87 -7.32 -11.44
CA ILE A 297 1.12 -8.40 -12.10
C ILE A 297 1.30 -9.77 -11.41
N ALA A 298 2.53 -10.13 -11.02
CA ALA A 298 2.79 -11.39 -10.30
C ALA A 298 2.30 -11.37 -8.84
N ALA A 299 2.37 -10.20 -8.18
CA ALA A 299 1.82 -10.02 -6.83
C ALA A 299 0.29 -10.03 -6.83
N ASP A 300 -0.34 -9.47 -7.88
CA ASP A 300 -1.78 -9.46 -8.09
C ASP A 300 -2.32 -10.86 -8.34
N GLU A 301 -1.66 -11.71 -9.14
CA GLU A 301 -2.13 -13.09 -9.32
C GLU A 301 -2.12 -13.90 -8.03
N ILE A 302 -1.07 -13.77 -7.22
CA ILE A 302 -0.97 -14.45 -5.92
C ILE A 302 -2.03 -13.90 -4.95
N HIS A 303 -2.17 -12.57 -4.87
CA HIS A 303 -3.15 -11.92 -4.00
C HIS A 303 -4.58 -12.24 -4.42
N ILE A 304 -4.88 -12.23 -5.73
CA ILE A 304 -6.16 -12.63 -6.30
C ILE A 304 -6.42 -14.11 -5.99
N GLY A 305 -5.42 -14.99 -6.12
CA GLY A 305 -5.53 -16.40 -5.75
C GLY A 305 -5.93 -16.59 -4.28
N LEU A 306 -5.27 -15.87 -3.37
CA LEU A 306 -5.60 -15.84 -1.94
C LEU A 306 -7.03 -15.34 -1.71
N ILE A 307 -7.39 -14.21 -2.31
CA ILE A 307 -8.73 -13.60 -2.21
C ILE A 307 -9.79 -14.61 -2.67
N LYS A 308 -9.61 -15.23 -3.83
CA LYS A 308 -10.52 -16.26 -4.36
C LYS A 308 -10.69 -17.41 -3.39
N ARG A 309 -9.59 -17.89 -2.80
CA ARG A 309 -9.65 -18.99 -1.85
C ARG A 309 -10.44 -18.63 -0.59
N VAL A 310 -10.19 -17.44 -0.03
CA VAL A 310 -10.96 -16.92 1.11
C VAL A 310 -12.45 -16.75 0.77
N LEU A 311 -12.77 -16.22 -0.42
CA LEU A 311 -14.15 -16.06 -0.87
C LEU A 311 -14.84 -17.41 -1.06
N LYS A 312 -14.14 -18.42 -1.60
CA LYS A 312 -14.66 -19.79 -1.73
C LYS A 312 -15.00 -20.40 -0.36
N LEU A 313 -14.10 -20.30 0.63
CA LEU A 313 -14.35 -20.77 1.99
C LEU A 313 -15.51 -20.00 2.66
N THR A 314 -15.58 -18.68 2.42
CA THR A 314 -16.69 -17.85 2.90
C THR A 314 -18.02 -18.30 2.27
N ALA A 315 -18.01 -18.66 0.98
CA ALA A 315 -19.18 -19.17 0.29
C ALA A 315 -19.64 -20.52 0.87
N GLU A 316 -18.72 -21.41 1.21
CA GLU A 316 -19.01 -22.70 1.86
C GLU A 316 -19.70 -22.50 3.21
N ILE A 317 -19.23 -21.55 4.04
CA ILE A 317 -19.91 -21.20 5.29
C ILE A 317 -21.30 -20.59 5.01
N ALA A 318 -21.41 -19.74 3.99
CA ALA A 318 -22.65 -19.06 3.62
C ALA A 318 -23.74 -20.03 3.13
N GLU A 319 -23.41 -21.27 2.71
CA GLU A 319 -24.42 -22.29 2.41
C GLU A 319 -25.23 -22.71 3.64
N ARG A 320 -24.67 -22.53 4.83
CA ARG A 320 -25.26 -22.95 6.10
C ARG A 320 -25.73 -21.77 6.94
N ASP A 321 -24.88 -20.75 7.09
CA ASP A 321 -25.15 -19.61 7.95
C ASP A 321 -24.43 -18.34 7.46
N ALA A 322 -25.22 -17.38 6.99
CA ALA A 322 -24.74 -16.11 6.45
C ALA A 322 -24.06 -15.23 7.50
N GLU A 323 -24.52 -15.26 8.76
CA GLU A 323 -23.91 -14.47 9.85
C GLU A 323 -22.51 -14.99 10.20
N SER A 324 -22.34 -16.32 10.24
CA SER A 324 -21.02 -16.95 10.37
C SER A 324 -20.11 -16.67 9.19
N ALA A 325 -20.64 -16.69 7.95
CA ALA A 325 -19.87 -16.35 6.77
C ALA A 325 -19.36 -14.91 6.81
N LEU A 326 -20.21 -13.96 7.21
CA LEU A 326 -19.82 -12.57 7.41
C LEU A 326 -18.77 -12.41 8.51
N ALA A 327 -18.89 -13.15 9.61
CA ALA A 327 -17.91 -13.15 10.68
C ALA A 327 -16.54 -13.66 10.20
N ALA A 328 -16.50 -14.82 9.53
CA ALA A 328 -15.29 -15.39 8.95
C ALA A 328 -14.65 -14.45 7.93
N PHE A 329 -15.46 -13.86 7.03
CA PHE A 329 -15.00 -12.89 6.05
C PHE A 329 -14.30 -11.68 6.69
N ARG A 330 -14.88 -11.13 7.78
CA ARG A 330 -14.26 -10.00 8.52
C ARG A 330 -12.97 -10.40 9.22
N SER A 331 -12.94 -11.58 9.82
CA SER A 331 -11.79 -12.09 10.56
C SER A 331 -10.64 -12.54 9.67
N SER A 332 -10.92 -12.93 8.43
CA SER A 332 -9.93 -13.50 7.48
C SER A 332 -8.66 -12.67 7.35
N THR A 333 -8.78 -11.35 7.19
CA THR A 333 -7.62 -10.44 7.06
C THR A 333 -6.75 -10.36 8.30
N ALA A 334 -7.31 -10.59 9.49
CA ALA A 334 -6.56 -10.61 10.75
C ALA A 334 -5.96 -12.01 10.99
N ALA A 335 -6.70 -13.06 10.65
CA ALA A 335 -6.24 -14.45 10.76
C ALA A 335 -5.04 -14.72 9.83
N LEU A 336 -5.14 -14.34 8.55
CA LEU A 336 -4.08 -14.53 7.54
C LEU A 336 -2.81 -13.69 7.80
N LYS A 337 -2.82 -12.78 8.78
CA LYS A 337 -1.60 -12.13 9.27
C LYS A 337 -0.85 -12.97 10.30
N LYS A 338 -1.53 -13.91 10.95
CA LYS A 338 -0.99 -14.75 12.02
C LYS A 338 -0.65 -16.16 11.54
N VAL A 339 -1.47 -16.70 10.64
CA VAL A 339 -1.36 -18.08 10.16
C VAL A 339 -1.25 -18.15 8.63
N SER A 340 -0.73 -19.26 8.12
CA SER A 340 -0.71 -19.56 6.69
C SER A 340 -2.11 -19.82 6.12
N LEU A 341 -2.24 -19.84 4.79
CA LEU A 341 -3.52 -20.12 4.12
C LEU A 341 -4.02 -21.53 4.43
N GLU A 342 -3.14 -22.51 4.47
CA GLU A 342 -3.47 -23.90 4.77
C GLU A 342 -4.02 -24.05 6.20
N GLN A 343 -3.43 -23.34 7.16
CA GLN A 343 -3.90 -23.31 8.55
C GLN A 343 -5.21 -22.54 8.70
N PHE A 344 -5.39 -21.47 7.92
CA PHE A 344 -6.66 -20.76 7.85
C PHE A 344 -7.77 -21.65 7.28
N GLU A 345 -7.48 -22.47 6.26
CA GLU A 345 -8.39 -23.48 5.73
C GLU A 345 -8.77 -24.50 6.79
N GLU A 346 -7.79 -25.04 7.51
CA GLU A 346 -8.02 -26.00 8.60
C GLU A 346 -8.86 -25.40 9.74
N TRP A 347 -8.65 -24.13 10.07
CA TRP A 347 -9.48 -23.39 11.03
C TRP A 347 -10.95 -23.31 10.57
N ILE A 348 -11.18 -23.01 9.28
CA ILE A 348 -12.53 -22.98 8.72
C ILE A 348 -13.17 -24.37 8.75
N GLU A 349 -12.47 -25.40 8.30
CA GLU A 349 -12.95 -26.78 8.27
C GLU A 349 -13.29 -27.30 9.68
N THR A 350 -12.43 -27.01 10.66
CA THR A 350 -12.65 -27.35 12.07
C THR A 350 -13.88 -26.64 12.61
N GLY A 351 -14.03 -25.33 12.35
CA GLY A 351 -15.21 -24.57 12.73
C GLY A 351 -16.50 -25.11 12.11
N LEU A 352 -16.48 -25.50 10.83
CA LEU A 352 -17.63 -26.10 10.14
C LEU A 352 -18.00 -27.48 10.68
N ARG A 353 -17.01 -28.30 11.03
CA ARG A 353 -17.20 -29.66 11.55
C ARG A 353 -17.66 -29.68 13.00
N GLU A 354 -16.93 -28.98 13.87
CA GLU A 354 -17.14 -29.09 15.33
C GLU A 354 -18.31 -28.24 15.82
N LYS A 355 -18.58 -27.11 15.17
CA LYS A 355 -19.72 -26.25 15.51
C LYS A 355 -20.96 -26.57 14.67
N TYR A 356 -20.97 -27.72 13.99
CA TYR A 356 -22.08 -28.14 13.12
C TYR A 356 -23.40 -28.24 13.88
N GLU A 357 -23.39 -28.90 15.04
CA GLU A 357 -24.60 -29.11 15.87
C GLU A 357 -24.89 -27.96 16.84
N ASP A 358 -23.98 -27.00 16.94
CA ASP A 358 -24.11 -25.87 17.87
C ASP A 358 -25.18 -24.85 17.44
N SER A 359 -25.49 -23.90 18.32
CA SER A 359 -26.35 -22.76 17.97
C SER A 359 -25.69 -21.83 16.93
N ALA A 360 -26.50 -21.16 16.10
CA ALA A 360 -26.00 -20.17 15.13
C ALA A 360 -25.16 -19.06 15.79
N LYS A 361 -25.51 -18.66 17.02
CA LYS A 361 -24.73 -17.70 17.80
C LYS A 361 -23.33 -18.22 18.14
N ALA A 362 -23.23 -19.48 18.55
CA ALA A 362 -21.94 -20.10 18.90
C ALA A 362 -21.03 -20.23 17.67
N ARG A 363 -21.57 -20.67 16.53
CA ARG A 363 -20.84 -20.69 15.24
C ARG A 363 -20.30 -19.31 14.88
N ARG A 364 -21.16 -18.29 14.92
CA ARG A 364 -20.78 -16.91 14.61
C ARG A 364 -19.66 -16.42 15.52
N SER A 365 -19.74 -16.67 16.83
CA SER A 365 -18.70 -16.27 17.78
C SER A 365 -17.36 -16.98 17.56
N TYR A 366 -17.37 -18.24 17.10
CA TYR A 366 -16.14 -18.93 16.69
C TYR A 366 -15.47 -18.21 15.51
N PHE A 367 -16.21 -17.97 14.43
CA PHE A 367 -15.67 -17.30 13.23
C PHE A 367 -15.37 -15.81 13.44
N ALA A 368 -15.98 -15.18 14.44
CA ALA A 368 -15.69 -13.81 14.86
C ALA A 368 -14.42 -13.70 15.72
N LEU A 369 -13.72 -14.81 16.00
CA LEU A 369 -12.58 -14.86 16.92
C LEU A 369 -12.93 -14.39 18.34
N GLU A 370 -14.16 -14.65 18.80
CA GLU A 370 -14.60 -14.31 20.16
C GLU A 370 -14.40 -15.47 21.15
N THR A 371 -14.20 -16.70 20.65
CA THR A 371 -13.98 -17.87 21.50
C THR A 371 -12.50 -18.08 21.80
N ARG A 372 -12.21 -18.63 22.99
CA ARG A 372 -10.84 -19.00 23.40
C ARG A 372 -10.25 -20.05 22.46
N GLU A 373 -11.05 -21.04 22.08
CA GLU A 373 -10.68 -22.12 21.17
C GLU A 373 -10.27 -21.59 19.78
N SER A 374 -11.08 -20.69 19.20
CA SER A 374 -10.79 -20.10 17.89
C SER A 374 -9.53 -19.23 17.91
N ASN A 375 -9.32 -18.45 18.98
CA ASN A 375 -8.07 -17.69 19.15
C ASN A 375 -6.86 -18.60 19.38
N ALA A 376 -6.99 -19.63 20.22
CA ALA A 376 -5.91 -20.57 20.48
C ALA A 376 -5.47 -21.29 19.21
N PHE A 377 -6.42 -21.73 18.37
CA PHE A 377 -6.12 -22.33 17.07
C PHE A 377 -5.26 -21.41 16.19
N LEU A 378 -5.53 -20.10 16.19
CA LEU A 378 -4.73 -19.16 15.40
C LEU A 378 -3.42 -18.71 16.06
N HIS A 379 -3.20 -19.04 17.34
CA HIS A 379 -2.01 -18.68 18.10
C HIS A 379 -1.02 -19.86 18.25
N ASP A 380 -1.49 -21.06 18.58
CA ASP A 380 -0.67 -22.26 18.79
C ASP A 380 -0.12 -22.85 17.47
N THR A 381 -0.62 -22.38 16.31
CA THR A 381 -0.21 -22.86 14.99
C THR A 381 0.73 -21.89 14.26
N GLN A 382 1.24 -20.84 14.92
CA GLN A 382 2.36 -20.07 14.37
C GLN A 382 3.58 -20.99 14.22
N LYS A 383 4.14 -21.09 13.01
CA LYS A 383 5.39 -21.82 12.80
C LYS A 383 6.53 -21.02 13.44
N GLY A 384 7.34 -21.68 14.27
CA GLY A 384 8.48 -21.09 14.99
C GLY A 384 8.11 -20.39 16.30
N LEU A 385 9.13 -19.91 17.02
CA LEU A 385 9.00 -19.36 18.36
C LEU A 385 8.87 -17.82 18.32
N PRO A 386 7.71 -17.24 18.67
CA PRO A 386 7.53 -15.79 18.76
C PRO A 386 8.32 -15.19 19.93
N LEU A 387 8.95 -14.03 19.71
CA LEU A 387 9.70 -13.33 20.75
C LEU A 387 8.82 -12.98 21.95
N GLU A 388 7.56 -12.58 21.71
CA GLU A 388 6.60 -12.20 22.75
C GLU A 388 6.39 -13.29 23.82
N ASN A 389 6.48 -14.57 23.43
CA ASN A 389 6.30 -15.71 24.34
C ASN A 389 7.46 -15.85 25.33
N ILE A 390 8.67 -15.42 24.95
CA ILE A 390 9.90 -15.63 25.71
C ILE A 390 10.59 -14.32 26.13
N GLN A 391 10.05 -13.16 25.75
CA GLN A 391 10.64 -11.83 25.96
C GLN A 391 10.97 -11.58 27.43
N SER A 392 10.06 -11.94 28.34
CA SER A 392 10.28 -11.78 29.78
C SER A 392 11.36 -12.73 30.32
N ILE A 393 11.46 -13.94 29.77
CA ILE A 393 12.48 -14.92 30.16
C ILE A 393 13.86 -14.43 29.70
N LEU A 394 13.96 -13.98 28.44
CA LEU A 394 15.20 -13.42 27.89
C LEU A 394 15.64 -12.16 28.64
N ARG A 395 14.69 -11.31 29.08
CA ARG A 395 15.00 -10.10 29.86
C ARG A 395 15.68 -10.49 31.18
N ILE A 396 15.06 -11.40 31.94
CA ILE A 396 15.64 -11.91 33.20
C ILE A 396 17.01 -12.55 32.96
N TYR A 397 17.16 -13.30 31.87
CA TYR A 397 18.42 -13.93 31.47
C TYR A 397 19.52 -12.88 31.18
N VAL A 398 19.23 -11.83 30.42
CA VAL A 398 20.16 -10.74 30.11
C VAL A 398 20.50 -9.92 31.35
N GLU A 399 19.52 -9.60 32.19
CA GLU A 399 19.74 -8.90 33.47
C GLU A 399 20.62 -9.73 34.41
N GLY A 400 20.40 -11.05 34.45
CA GLY A 400 21.22 -11.98 35.22
C GLY A 400 22.67 -12.08 34.72
N LEU A 401 22.90 -11.94 33.42
CA LEU A 401 24.25 -11.89 32.85
C LEU A 401 24.92 -10.54 33.11
N THR A 402 24.27 -9.44 32.76
CA THR A 402 24.92 -8.11 32.73
C THR A 402 24.86 -7.35 34.05
N GLY A 403 23.98 -7.74 34.98
CA GLY A 403 23.67 -6.99 36.20
C GLY A 403 23.02 -5.62 35.95
N LYS A 404 22.55 -5.35 34.73
CA LYS A 404 21.92 -4.09 34.31
C LYS A 404 20.51 -4.34 33.83
N GLU A 405 19.62 -3.38 34.07
CA GLU A 405 18.27 -3.36 33.49
C GLU A 405 18.37 -3.08 31.99
N VAL A 406 17.83 -4.00 31.17
CA VAL A 406 17.93 -3.96 29.70
C VAL A 406 16.58 -4.32 29.11
N GLU A 407 16.12 -3.55 28.13
CA GLU A 407 14.88 -3.82 27.41
C GLU A 407 15.12 -4.80 26.24
N ILE A 408 14.14 -5.65 25.94
CA ILE A 408 14.15 -6.51 24.74
C ILE A 408 13.03 -6.07 23.81
N ALA A 409 13.34 -5.80 22.55
CA ALA A 409 12.39 -5.34 21.55
C ALA A 409 12.57 -6.08 20.21
N PRO A 410 11.54 -6.12 19.34
CA PRO A 410 11.69 -6.71 18.00
C PRO A 410 12.56 -5.82 17.08
N LEU A 411 13.28 -6.42 16.13
CA LEU A 411 14.11 -5.71 15.13
C LEU A 411 13.32 -4.64 14.33
N SER A 412 12.01 -4.81 14.14
CA SER A 412 11.15 -3.81 13.49
C SER A 412 11.03 -2.50 14.27
N ALA A 413 11.36 -2.49 15.56
CA ALA A 413 11.40 -1.30 16.40
C ALA A 413 12.79 -0.62 16.41
N MET A 414 13.75 -1.15 15.65
CA MET A 414 15.12 -0.60 15.59
C MET A 414 15.15 0.68 14.73
N PRO A 415 15.76 1.79 15.22
CA PRO A 415 15.98 2.98 14.41
C PRO A 415 16.87 2.67 13.18
N GLN A 416 16.48 3.14 11.98
CA GLN A 416 17.11 2.81 10.68
C GLN A 416 18.63 3.06 10.60
N GLU A 417 19.21 3.86 11.50
CA GLU A 417 20.60 4.32 11.41
C GLU A 417 21.64 3.43 12.10
N SER A 418 21.26 2.32 12.76
CA SER A 418 22.22 1.52 13.53
C SER A 418 21.92 0.01 13.53
N ARG A 419 22.92 -0.83 13.16
CA ARG A 419 22.89 -2.30 13.32
C ARG A 419 23.28 -2.79 14.72
N ILE A 420 23.88 -1.92 15.52
CA ILE A 420 24.26 -2.18 16.92
C ILE A 420 23.40 -1.25 17.79
N GLY A 421 22.81 -1.74 18.88
CA GLY A 421 21.80 -1.02 19.68
C GLY A 421 22.23 0.33 20.27
N ASP A 422 21.41 0.90 21.15
CA ASP A 422 21.68 2.15 21.86
C ASP A 422 22.36 1.94 23.23
N GLY A 423 22.57 0.67 23.61
CA GLY A 423 23.13 0.27 24.89
C GLY A 423 22.10 0.12 26.02
N ARG A 424 20.80 0.30 25.72
CA ARG A 424 19.68 0.11 26.66
C ARG A 424 18.67 -0.94 26.18
N THR A 425 18.54 -1.11 24.87
CA THR A 425 17.62 -2.06 24.26
C THR A 425 18.37 -3.07 23.38
N ILE A 426 18.09 -4.36 23.59
CA ILE A 426 18.53 -5.46 22.71
C ILE A 426 17.40 -5.77 21.74
N TYR A 427 17.71 -5.69 20.44
CA TYR A 427 16.77 -5.95 19.37
C TYR A 427 16.93 -7.39 18.86
N LEU A 428 15.85 -8.17 18.82
CA LEU A 428 15.83 -9.56 18.38
C LEU A 428 14.78 -9.79 17.28
N PRO A 429 14.88 -10.85 16.47
CA PRO A 429 13.84 -11.19 15.50
C PRO A 429 12.47 -11.35 16.17
N SER A 430 11.39 -10.92 15.50
CA SER A 430 10.04 -11.03 16.07
C SER A 430 9.57 -12.48 16.21
N THR A 431 10.05 -13.35 15.31
CA THR A 431 9.80 -14.80 15.29
C THR A 431 11.03 -15.48 14.73
N VAL A 432 11.44 -16.60 15.33
CA VAL A 432 12.56 -17.45 14.89
C VAL A 432 11.95 -18.77 14.42
N THR A 433 12.24 -19.14 13.18
CA THR A 433 11.70 -20.32 12.46
C THR A 433 12.80 -21.26 11.95
N GLU A 434 14.03 -21.04 12.40
CA GLU A 434 15.26 -21.68 11.93
C GLU A 434 15.25 -23.19 12.21
N PHE A 435 14.54 -23.60 13.26
CA PHE A 435 14.37 -24.99 13.65
C PHE A 435 12.88 -25.33 13.75
N ASP A 436 12.54 -26.59 13.46
CA ASP A 436 11.19 -27.11 13.71
C ASP A 436 10.91 -27.36 15.21
N ASP A 437 11.94 -27.22 16.06
CA ASP A 437 11.88 -27.37 17.51
C ASP A 437 12.01 -26.03 18.23
N ASP A 438 11.00 -25.69 19.03
CA ASP A 438 10.97 -24.47 19.82
C ASP A 438 12.08 -24.42 20.87
N GLU A 439 12.55 -25.56 21.39
CA GLU A 439 13.68 -25.57 22.32
C GLU A 439 14.96 -25.09 21.63
N MET A 440 15.19 -25.52 20.39
CA MET A 440 16.32 -25.07 19.58
C MET A 440 16.18 -23.60 19.15
N ASN A 441 14.98 -23.16 18.75
CA ASN A 441 14.71 -21.75 18.45
C ASN A 441 14.96 -20.86 19.70
N PHE A 442 14.54 -21.33 20.88
CA PHE A 442 14.82 -20.65 22.14
C PHE A 442 16.32 -20.55 22.44
N ARG A 443 17.11 -21.60 22.15
CA ARG A 443 18.57 -21.56 22.28
C ARG A 443 19.23 -20.54 21.34
N LEU A 444 18.73 -20.41 20.11
CA LEU A 444 19.19 -19.36 19.19
C LEU A 444 18.90 -17.96 19.74
N TYR A 445 17.68 -17.73 20.26
CA TYR A 445 17.37 -16.46 20.94
C TYR A 445 18.30 -16.17 22.13
N LYS A 446 18.63 -17.18 22.96
CA LYS A 446 19.58 -17.01 24.06
C LYS A 446 20.97 -16.57 23.57
N VAL A 447 21.43 -17.09 22.44
CA VAL A 447 22.73 -16.73 21.85
C VAL A 447 22.70 -15.31 21.28
N LEU A 448 21.65 -14.96 20.51
CA LEU A 448 21.48 -13.59 20.00
C LEU A 448 21.37 -12.57 21.16
N ALA A 449 20.60 -12.90 22.19
CA ALA A 449 20.47 -12.07 23.39
C ALA A 449 21.80 -11.96 24.16
N ALA A 450 22.59 -13.04 24.23
CA ALA A 450 23.93 -13.02 24.84
C ALA A 450 24.92 -12.15 24.05
N HIS A 451 24.85 -12.14 22.72
CA HIS A 451 25.65 -11.23 21.89
C HIS A 451 25.26 -9.77 22.14
N GLY A 452 23.96 -9.45 22.12
CA GLY A 452 23.47 -8.10 22.43
C GLY A 452 23.83 -7.65 23.85
N SER A 453 23.77 -8.56 24.82
CA SER A 453 24.14 -8.26 26.21
C SER A 453 25.65 -8.09 26.37
N GLY A 454 26.44 -8.92 25.69
CA GLY A 454 27.89 -8.81 25.63
C GLY A 454 28.35 -7.48 25.03
N GLN A 455 27.64 -6.95 24.02
CA GLN A 455 27.93 -5.62 23.47
C GLN A 455 27.81 -4.53 24.55
N ILE A 456 26.82 -4.63 25.45
CA ILE A 456 26.61 -3.70 26.57
C ILE A 456 27.67 -3.90 27.66
N GLU A 457 27.93 -5.15 28.02
CA GLU A 457 28.80 -5.51 29.14
C GLU A 457 30.28 -5.25 28.83
N PHE A 458 30.73 -5.64 27.64
CA PHE A 458 32.14 -5.57 27.24
C PHE A 458 32.51 -4.25 26.56
N GLY A 459 31.75 -3.18 26.79
CA GLY A 459 32.17 -1.82 26.52
C GLY A 459 32.06 -1.34 25.07
N THR A 460 31.20 -1.94 24.24
CA THR A 460 30.97 -1.48 22.85
C THR A 460 30.50 -0.02 22.81
N PHE A 461 29.65 0.36 23.77
CA PHE A 461 29.08 1.70 23.87
C PHE A 461 29.90 2.67 24.73
N SER A 462 31.13 2.29 25.13
CA SER A 462 31.98 3.17 25.92
C SER A 462 32.41 4.40 25.13
N LYS A 463 32.33 5.57 25.77
CA LYS A 463 32.66 6.88 25.17
C LYS A 463 33.99 7.40 25.69
N ASP A 464 34.68 8.19 24.87
CA ASP A 464 35.89 8.94 25.24
C ASP A 464 37.04 8.10 25.85
N THR A 465 37.08 6.79 25.58
CA THR A 465 38.12 5.90 26.13
C THR A 465 39.49 6.26 25.57
N ARG A 466 40.55 5.96 26.34
CA ARG A 466 41.95 6.19 25.88
C ARG A 466 42.25 5.44 24.58
N GLY A 467 41.74 4.21 24.45
CA GLY A 467 41.88 3.39 23.24
C GLY A 467 41.17 3.98 22.03
N LEU A 468 39.92 4.44 22.17
CA LEU A 468 39.19 5.06 21.04
C LEU A 468 39.83 6.37 20.57
N LYS A 469 40.37 7.17 21.50
CA LYS A 469 41.12 8.39 21.16
C LYS A 469 42.41 8.08 20.39
N ALA A 470 43.15 7.06 20.79
CA ALA A 470 44.33 6.61 20.08
C ALA A 470 43.98 6.08 18.68
N ALA A 471 43.00 5.17 18.59
CA ALA A 471 42.52 4.64 17.31
C ALA A 471 42.04 5.74 16.36
N TYR A 472 41.31 6.76 16.86
CA TYR A 472 40.91 7.91 16.05
C TYR A 472 42.10 8.70 15.49
N THR A 473 43.11 8.93 16.32
CA THR A 473 44.32 9.66 15.91
C THR A 473 45.09 8.88 14.84
N ASP A 474 45.29 7.58 15.08
CA ASP A 474 46.02 6.69 14.18
C ASP A 474 45.31 6.54 12.82
N LEU A 475 44.00 6.29 12.83
CA LEU A 475 43.22 6.11 11.60
C LEU A 475 43.07 7.42 10.81
N ARG A 476 42.96 8.55 11.50
CA ARG A 476 42.91 9.86 10.82
C ARG A 476 44.22 10.15 10.10
N ALA A 477 45.37 9.90 10.76
CA ALA A 477 46.67 10.02 10.12
C ALA A 477 46.82 9.04 8.93
N GLN A 478 46.32 7.82 9.06
CA GLN A 478 46.39 6.80 8.02
C GLN A 478 45.57 7.17 6.77
N PHE A 479 44.33 7.62 6.94
CA PHE A 479 43.41 7.88 5.82
C PHE A 479 43.48 9.31 5.26
N GLU A 480 43.89 10.33 6.04
CA GLU A 480 44.18 11.68 5.51
C GLU A 480 45.34 11.63 4.51
N ALA A 481 46.40 10.86 4.80
CA ALA A 481 47.54 10.66 3.90
C ALA A 481 47.15 10.02 2.55
N THR A 482 46.07 9.23 2.52
CA THR A 482 45.57 8.60 1.28
C THR A 482 44.63 9.52 0.48
N ALA A 483 43.98 10.48 1.14
CA ALA A 483 43.06 11.43 0.50
C ALA A 483 43.82 12.50 -0.30
N GLU A 484 44.88 13.08 0.27
CA GLU A 484 45.77 14.03 -0.44
C GLU A 484 46.47 13.38 -1.65
N GLN A 485 46.82 12.09 -1.55
CA GLN A 485 47.39 11.31 -2.65
C GLN A 485 46.36 10.98 -3.76
N ARG A 486 45.07 10.84 -3.43
CA ARG A 486 44.00 10.63 -4.42
C ARG A 486 43.61 11.93 -5.12
N ASP A 487 43.61 13.06 -4.41
CA ASP A 487 43.27 14.37 -4.96
C ASP A 487 44.35 14.90 -5.93
N ALA A 488 45.63 14.55 -5.70
CA ALA A 488 46.74 14.87 -6.60
C ALA A 488 46.66 14.19 -7.99
N PHE A 489 45.80 13.18 -8.17
CA PHE A 489 45.64 12.44 -9.43
C PHE A 489 44.22 12.49 -10.02
N SER A 490 43.28 13.23 -9.41
CA SER A 490 41.94 13.41 -9.98
C SER A 490 41.92 14.49 -11.07
N LEU A 491 41.96 14.07 -12.34
CA LEU A 491 41.85 14.96 -13.51
C LEU A 491 40.46 15.63 -13.64
N ALA A 492 39.47 15.22 -12.85
CA ALA A 492 38.08 15.68 -12.98
C ALA A 492 37.86 17.14 -12.52
N GLY A 493 38.72 17.68 -11.65
CA GLY A 493 38.61 19.06 -11.17
C GLY A 493 39.13 20.14 -12.12
N TYR A 494 39.81 19.78 -13.22
CA TYR A 494 40.42 20.73 -14.17
C TYR A 494 39.57 21.02 -15.41
N LEU A 495 38.42 20.36 -15.59
CA LEU A 495 37.64 20.43 -16.84
C LEU A 495 36.31 21.21 -16.78
N GLU A 496 35.90 21.78 -15.65
CA GLU A 496 34.60 22.50 -15.57
C GLU A 496 34.64 24.01 -15.27
N ASP A 497 35.80 24.65 -15.07
CA ASP A 497 35.83 26.11 -14.84
C ASP A 497 36.78 26.87 -15.79
N VAL A 498 36.33 27.10 -17.04
CA VAL A 498 36.96 28.05 -17.99
C VAL A 498 36.11 29.32 -18.19
N GLN A 499 35.15 29.62 -17.31
CA GLN A 499 34.42 30.90 -17.39
C GLN A 499 34.22 31.59 -16.04
N LYS A 500 35.32 32.05 -15.42
CA LYS A 500 35.39 33.35 -14.74
C LYS A 500 36.84 33.66 -14.34
N GLY A 501 37.26 34.88 -14.64
CA GLY A 501 38.63 35.36 -14.45
C GLY A 501 39.09 35.35 -13.00
N GLU A 502 40.38 34.99 -12.87
CA GLU A 502 41.34 35.28 -11.80
C GLU A 502 40.82 35.65 -10.40
N LYS A 503 41.25 34.83 -9.43
CA LYS A 503 42.05 35.34 -8.31
C LYS A 503 43.05 34.28 -7.84
N SER A 504 44.30 34.70 -7.77
CA SER A 504 45.47 33.97 -7.33
C SER A 504 45.30 33.35 -5.94
N LEU A 505 45.95 32.19 -5.74
CA LEU A 505 46.10 31.50 -4.47
C LEU A 505 46.46 32.47 -3.32
N PRO A 506 45.85 32.33 -2.14
CA PRO A 506 46.54 32.61 -0.90
C PRO A 506 47.39 31.40 -0.52
N ASP A 507 48.70 31.60 -0.57
CA ASP A 507 49.67 30.87 0.23
C ASP A 507 49.30 31.07 1.72
N SER A 508 48.67 30.08 2.33
CA SER A 508 48.48 30.05 3.78
C SER A 508 48.51 28.60 4.23
N GLY A 509 49.65 28.19 4.78
CA GLY A 509 49.76 26.99 5.58
C GLY A 509 48.66 27.00 6.64
N SER A 510 47.64 26.16 6.44
CA SER A 510 46.63 25.93 7.45
C SER A 510 47.18 24.91 8.43
N THR A 511 47.68 25.42 9.55
CA THR A 511 47.87 24.68 10.80
C THR A 511 46.68 23.75 11.04
N VAL A 512 46.97 22.44 11.08
CA VAL A 512 46.04 21.34 11.35
C VAL A 512 45.24 21.63 12.63
N PRO A 513 43.90 21.66 12.60
CA PRO A 513 43.10 21.71 13.83
C PRO A 513 43.26 20.38 14.57
N ASP A 514 43.73 20.46 15.81
CA ASP A 514 43.88 19.40 16.83
C ASP A 514 43.20 18.05 16.47
N ALA A 515 44.00 17.01 16.25
CA ALA A 515 43.59 15.62 15.96
C ALA A 515 42.96 14.93 17.20
N LYS A 516 41.94 15.54 17.79
CA LYS A 516 41.28 15.03 19.00
C LYS A 516 39.87 14.55 18.65
N LEU A 517 39.56 13.32 19.07
CA LEU A 517 38.20 12.79 19.01
C LEU A 517 37.24 13.77 19.71
N PRO A 518 36.11 14.16 19.08
CA PRO A 518 35.15 15.06 19.72
C PRO A 518 34.66 14.52 21.07
N LYS A 519 34.51 15.38 22.07
CA LYS A 519 34.07 14.96 23.42
C LYS A 519 32.69 14.30 23.35
N GLY A 520 32.51 13.20 24.08
CA GLY A 520 31.27 12.42 24.14
C GLY A 520 31.10 11.44 22.98
N SER A 521 32.14 11.22 22.18
CA SER A 521 32.10 10.32 21.01
C SER A 521 32.32 8.85 21.37
N ASP A 522 31.67 7.98 20.60
CA ASP A 522 31.77 6.52 20.66
C ASP A 522 32.54 5.96 19.44
N TYR A 523 32.54 4.64 19.27
CA TYR A 523 33.15 3.97 18.11
C TYR A 523 32.59 4.44 16.77
N ARG A 524 31.32 4.91 16.71
CA ARG A 524 30.68 5.34 15.45
C ARG A 524 31.34 6.59 14.90
N ALA A 525 31.82 7.49 15.76
CA ALA A 525 32.58 8.66 15.35
C ALA A 525 33.94 8.26 14.75
N VAL A 526 34.57 7.20 15.27
CA VAL A 526 35.84 6.69 14.73
C VAL A 526 35.64 6.03 13.36
N LEU A 527 34.56 5.27 13.17
CA LEU A 527 34.23 4.64 11.88
C LEU A 527 33.94 5.65 10.76
N ARG A 528 33.62 6.92 11.08
CA ARG A 528 33.42 7.98 10.08
C ARG A 528 34.72 8.46 9.42
N VAL A 529 35.87 8.13 10.00
CA VAL A 529 37.20 8.50 9.47
C VAL A 529 37.59 7.64 8.27
N PHE A 530 36.97 6.47 8.10
CA PHE A 530 37.24 5.59 6.96
C PHE A 530 36.80 6.23 5.64
N PRO A 531 37.50 5.97 4.53
CA PRO A 531 37.11 6.47 3.21
C PRO A 531 35.69 6.03 2.81
N GLU A 532 35.31 4.80 3.14
CA GLU A 532 33.96 4.27 2.98
C GLU A 532 33.34 3.88 4.34
N PRO A 533 32.64 4.80 5.03
CA PRO A 533 32.08 4.53 6.36
C PRO A 533 31.04 3.40 6.38
N ARG A 534 30.31 3.18 5.27
CA ARG A 534 29.31 2.10 5.18
C ARG A 534 29.98 0.73 5.18
N LEU A 535 31.05 0.56 4.40
CA LEU A 535 31.84 -0.66 4.36
C LEU A 535 32.50 -0.94 5.72
N ALA A 536 33.12 0.09 6.32
CA ALA A 536 33.75 -0.02 7.63
C ALA A 536 32.76 -0.44 8.72
N LYS A 537 31.54 0.11 8.73
CA LYS A 537 30.47 -0.31 9.67
C LYS A 537 30.08 -1.78 9.50
N LYS A 538 30.03 -2.28 8.27
CA LYS A 538 29.67 -3.69 8.00
C LYS A 538 30.75 -4.65 8.50
N ILE A 539 32.02 -4.35 8.21
CA ILE A 539 33.17 -5.13 8.71
C ILE A 539 33.22 -5.05 10.24
N PHE A 540 33.03 -3.85 10.81
CA PHE A 540 33.02 -3.65 12.26
C PHE A 540 31.95 -4.49 12.96
N GLY A 541 30.74 -4.61 12.42
CA GLY A 541 29.70 -5.43 13.03
C GLY A 541 30.14 -6.88 13.24
N THR A 542 30.74 -7.49 12.21
CA THR A 542 31.25 -8.87 12.29
C THR A 542 32.47 -8.99 13.21
N MET A 543 33.40 -8.03 13.15
CA MET A 543 34.59 -8.02 14.01
C MET A 543 34.25 -7.80 15.49
N GLU A 544 33.29 -6.92 15.76
CA GLU A 544 32.79 -6.69 17.11
C GLU A 544 32.08 -7.93 17.64
N ASN A 545 31.23 -8.59 16.85
CA ASN A 545 30.63 -9.86 17.24
C ASN A 545 31.68 -10.94 17.54
N ALA A 546 32.80 -10.98 16.81
CA ALA A 546 33.93 -11.90 17.09
C ALA A 546 34.58 -11.59 18.45
N ARG A 547 34.82 -10.31 18.76
CA ARG A 547 35.32 -9.88 20.06
C ARG A 547 34.36 -10.28 21.17
N ILE A 548 33.07 -10.02 20.98
CA ILE A 548 32.01 -10.34 21.94
C ILE A 548 31.92 -11.86 22.15
N ASP A 549 31.93 -12.68 21.10
CA ASP A 549 31.93 -14.15 21.23
C ASP A 549 33.13 -14.64 22.04
N SER A 550 34.34 -14.14 21.76
CA SER A 550 35.56 -14.46 22.53
C SER A 550 35.41 -14.09 24.02
N ARG A 551 34.91 -12.89 24.31
CA ARG A 551 34.68 -12.40 25.69
C ARG A 551 33.59 -13.18 26.42
N LEU A 552 32.48 -13.52 25.74
CA LEU A 552 31.41 -14.35 26.30
C LEU A 552 31.94 -15.74 26.65
N ARG A 553 32.72 -16.37 25.76
CA ARG A 553 33.35 -17.67 26.02
C ARG A 553 34.31 -17.62 27.20
N HIS A 554 35.06 -16.54 27.36
CA HIS A 554 35.98 -16.36 28.48
C HIS A 554 35.24 -16.17 29.80
N SER A 555 34.35 -15.17 29.89
CA SER A 555 33.66 -14.76 31.12
C SER A 555 32.55 -15.73 31.55
N TYR A 556 31.83 -16.34 30.59
CA TYR A 556 30.64 -17.14 30.85
C TYR A 556 30.80 -18.59 30.40
N ARG A 557 31.45 -19.40 31.24
CA ARG A 557 31.69 -20.83 30.96
C ARG A 557 30.40 -21.63 30.69
N GLY A 558 29.28 -21.24 31.29
CA GLY A 558 27.97 -21.86 31.10
C GLY A 558 27.37 -21.68 29.69
N LEU A 559 27.72 -20.58 29.01
CA LEU A 559 27.20 -20.25 27.67
C LEU A 559 27.94 -20.96 26.54
N ARG A 560 29.12 -21.51 26.82
CA ARG A 560 29.96 -22.17 25.80
C ARG A 560 29.20 -23.26 25.05
N LYS A 561 28.37 -24.05 25.75
CA LYS A 561 27.58 -25.12 25.12
C LYS A 561 26.59 -24.58 24.08
N ASP A 562 25.87 -23.51 24.40
CA ASP A 562 24.91 -22.89 23.48
C ASP A 562 25.65 -22.19 22.31
N LEU A 563 26.77 -21.52 22.59
CA LEU A 563 27.62 -20.88 21.58
C LEU A 563 28.28 -21.90 20.64
N ASP A 564 28.78 -23.03 21.15
CA ASP A 564 29.35 -24.12 20.36
C ASP A 564 28.29 -24.79 19.49
N LEU A 565 27.07 -24.97 20.03
CA LEU A 565 25.94 -25.50 19.28
C LEU A 565 25.59 -24.59 18.10
N MET A 566 25.39 -23.29 18.33
CA MET A 566 25.07 -22.34 17.25
C MET A 566 26.21 -22.23 16.23
N LYS A 567 27.47 -22.17 16.67
CA LYS A 567 28.65 -22.23 15.81
C LYS A 567 28.61 -23.46 14.88
N SER A 568 28.31 -24.64 15.42
CA SER A 568 28.26 -25.88 14.63
C SER A 568 27.12 -25.89 13.59
N ILE A 569 26.00 -25.23 13.90
CA ILE A 569 24.85 -25.13 12.99
C ILE A 569 25.15 -24.12 11.88
N LEU A 570 25.68 -22.95 12.25
CA LEU A 570 26.13 -21.94 11.29
C LEU A 570 27.12 -22.54 10.30
N GLN A 571 28.11 -23.31 10.78
CA GLN A 571 29.11 -23.96 9.94
C GLN A 571 28.49 -24.95 8.92
N LYS A 572 27.55 -25.79 9.36
CA LYS A 572 26.91 -26.81 8.49
C LYS A 572 25.99 -26.22 7.42
N THR A 573 25.51 -25.00 7.63
CA THR A 573 24.55 -24.32 6.75
C THR A 573 25.22 -23.37 5.76
N ARG A 574 26.56 -23.26 5.77
CA ARG A 574 27.26 -22.35 4.88
C ARG A 574 27.25 -22.86 3.43
N PRO A 575 27.03 -21.96 2.45
CA PRO A 575 27.10 -22.31 1.05
C PRO A 575 28.53 -22.65 0.63
N TYR A 576 28.67 -23.36 -0.48
CA TYR A 576 29.94 -23.54 -1.16
C TYR A 576 30.46 -22.16 -1.63
N ILE A 577 31.75 -21.88 -1.46
CA ILE A 577 32.30 -20.52 -1.60
C ILE A 577 32.12 -19.93 -3.00
N PHE A 578 32.03 -20.78 -4.03
CA PHE A 578 31.79 -20.36 -5.41
C PHE A 578 30.32 -20.13 -5.77
N ASP A 579 29.40 -20.58 -4.92
CA ASP A 579 27.98 -20.27 -5.06
C ASP A 579 27.67 -18.87 -4.52
N VAL A 580 28.62 -18.26 -3.82
CA VAL A 580 28.53 -16.89 -3.29
C VAL A 580 28.99 -15.91 -4.37
N PRO A 581 28.23 -14.84 -4.67
CA PRO A 581 28.68 -13.80 -5.60
C PRO A 581 30.06 -13.25 -5.19
N MET A 582 30.96 -13.07 -6.16
CA MET A 582 32.36 -12.70 -5.92
C MET A 582 32.55 -11.50 -4.98
N HIS A 583 31.73 -10.45 -5.14
CA HIS A 583 31.75 -9.25 -4.28
C HIS A 583 31.29 -9.51 -2.83
N GLN A 584 30.64 -10.65 -2.55
CA GLN A 584 30.20 -11.06 -1.22
C GLN A 584 31.16 -12.04 -0.54
N VAL A 585 32.06 -12.67 -1.30
CA VAL A 585 33.02 -13.66 -0.80
C VAL A 585 33.83 -13.13 0.39
N PRO A 586 34.41 -11.91 0.38
CA PRO A 586 35.18 -11.42 1.53
C PRO A 586 34.35 -11.34 2.82
N PHE A 587 33.07 -10.94 2.74
CA PHE A 587 32.18 -10.91 3.90
C PHE A 587 31.72 -12.29 4.33
N GLU A 588 31.68 -13.26 3.42
CA GLU A 588 31.43 -14.65 3.77
C GLU A 588 32.62 -15.26 4.50
N LEU A 589 33.83 -15.09 3.97
CA LEU A 589 35.06 -15.51 4.63
C LEU A 589 35.17 -14.89 6.04
N LEU A 590 34.92 -13.59 6.16
CA LEU A 590 34.93 -12.91 7.46
C LEU A 590 33.95 -13.56 8.44
N PHE A 591 32.70 -13.79 8.03
CA PHE A 591 31.68 -14.41 8.87
C PHE A 591 32.03 -15.85 9.27
N GLN A 592 32.52 -16.65 8.32
CA GLN A 592 32.94 -18.03 8.58
C GLN A 592 34.04 -18.11 9.64
N ILE A 593 35.06 -17.26 9.50
CA ILE A 593 36.20 -17.24 10.42
C ILE A 593 35.75 -16.74 11.81
N THR A 594 34.92 -15.71 11.88
CA THR A 594 34.54 -15.09 13.18
C THR A 594 33.46 -15.86 13.94
N LEU A 595 32.40 -16.33 13.28
CA LEU A 595 31.19 -16.84 13.94
C LEU A 595 30.90 -18.32 13.64
N CYS A 596 31.38 -18.85 12.50
CA CYS A 596 31.26 -20.28 12.18
C CYS A 596 32.45 -21.11 12.68
N GLY A 597 33.47 -20.46 13.22
CA GLY A 597 34.61 -21.13 13.84
C GLY A 597 35.72 -21.57 12.92
N GLY A 598 35.81 -20.96 11.74
CA GLY A 598 36.85 -21.18 10.75
C GLY A 598 36.27 -21.19 9.34
N ALA A 599 37.11 -20.85 8.37
CA ALA A 599 36.77 -20.99 6.95
C ALA A 599 36.52 -22.46 6.57
N THR A 600 35.60 -22.69 5.65
CA THR A 600 35.34 -24.01 5.06
C THR A 600 36.54 -24.52 4.25
N ASP A 601 36.60 -25.82 3.98
CA ASP A 601 37.77 -26.44 3.32
C ASP A 601 38.01 -25.90 1.91
N ASP A 602 36.93 -25.64 1.17
CA ASP A 602 36.95 -24.98 -0.13
C ASP A 602 37.42 -23.52 -0.02
N ALA A 603 36.92 -22.75 0.94
CA ALA A 603 37.39 -21.39 1.19
C ALA A 603 38.90 -21.35 1.50
N LYS A 604 39.41 -22.30 2.28
CA LYS A 604 40.85 -22.44 2.57
C LYS A 604 41.68 -22.83 1.36
N GLN A 605 41.14 -23.68 0.49
CA GLN A 605 41.83 -24.13 -0.72
C GLN A 605 42.03 -22.98 -1.71
N PHE A 606 41.02 -22.11 -1.89
CA PHE A 606 41.03 -21.08 -2.93
C PHE A 606 41.41 -19.68 -2.42
N TYR A 607 41.07 -19.34 -1.19
CA TYR A 607 41.35 -18.03 -0.57
C TYR A 607 42.29 -18.15 0.64
N GLY A 608 43.13 -19.19 0.68
CA GLY A 608 43.95 -19.53 1.85
C GLY A 608 44.81 -18.39 2.40
N GLN A 609 45.37 -17.54 1.54
CA GLN A 609 46.12 -16.35 1.98
C GLN A 609 45.22 -15.36 2.73
N ILE A 610 44.08 -14.98 2.14
CA ILE A 610 43.11 -14.05 2.74
C ILE A 610 42.57 -14.62 4.06
N VAL A 611 42.27 -15.92 4.09
CA VAL A 611 41.84 -16.62 5.31
C VAL A 611 42.91 -16.50 6.40
N SER A 612 44.17 -16.79 6.09
CA SER A 612 45.29 -16.73 7.04
C SER A 612 45.53 -15.30 7.55
N GLU A 613 45.38 -14.29 6.70
CA GLU A 613 45.49 -12.89 7.10
C GLU A 613 44.37 -12.48 8.07
N ILE A 614 43.12 -12.83 7.78
CA ILE A 614 41.98 -12.55 8.68
C ILE A 614 42.15 -13.30 10.01
N GLU A 615 42.55 -14.57 10.00
CA GLU A 615 42.84 -15.35 11.20
C GLU A 615 43.95 -14.71 12.05
N THR A 616 45.02 -14.21 11.41
CA THR A 616 46.13 -13.50 12.08
C THR A 616 45.64 -12.21 12.72
N VAL A 617 44.80 -11.43 12.04
CA VAL A 617 44.19 -10.22 12.62
C VAL A 617 43.37 -10.59 13.85
N ILE A 618 42.51 -11.61 13.75
CA ILE A 618 41.68 -12.05 14.88
C ILE A 618 42.55 -12.55 16.05
N GLU A 619 43.59 -13.34 15.82
CA GLU A 619 44.49 -13.82 16.88
C GLU A 619 45.22 -12.66 17.59
N SER A 620 45.72 -11.69 16.81
CA SER A 620 46.50 -10.56 17.34
C SER A 620 45.68 -9.56 18.16
N TYR A 621 44.40 -9.37 17.85
CA TYR A 621 43.53 -8.40 18.52
C TYR A 621 42.58 -9.02 19.55
N PHE A 622 42.12 -10.26 19.35
CA PHE A 622 41.06 -10.85 20.19
C PHE A 622 41.51 -12.05 21.04
N TYR A 623 42.66 -12.68 20.74
CA TYR A 623 43.15 -13.88 21.43
C TYR A 623 44.55 -13.75 22.06
N ARG A 624 45.05 -12.54 22.32
CA ARG A 624 46.40 -12.30 22.87
C ARG A 624 46.75 -13.25 24.03
N ARG A 625 47.81 -14.05 23.84
CA ARG A 625 48.40 -14.93 24.87
C ARG A 625 49.19 -14.11 25.88
N ASP A 626 49.07 -14.50 27.15
CA ASP A 626 49.98 -14.10 28.22
C ASP A 626 51.42 -14.50 27.84
N ALA A 627 52.25 -13.54 27.49
CA ALA A 627 53.69 -13.76 27.34
C ALA A 627 54.47 -12.59 27.96
N GLU A 628 55.36 -12.98 28.88
CA GLU A 628 56.47 -12.23 29.50
C GLU A 628 56.17 -11.40 30.75
N THR A 629 56.22 -12.07 31.90
CA THR A 629 56.85 -11.51 33.11
C THR A 629 57.97 -12.45 33.56
N PRO A 630 59.23 -11.99 33.68
CA PRO A 630 60.28 -12.82 34.27
C PRO A 630 60.03 -12.96 35.77
N ARG A 631 60.13 -14.20 36.27
CA ARG A 631 60.15 -14.49 37.71
C ARG A 631 61.33 -13.75 38.36
N SER A 632 61.04 -12.86 39.30
CA SER A 632 62.00 -12.48 40.33
C SER A 632 61.71 -13.27 41.60
N GLU A 633 62.65 -14.14 41.96
CA GLU A 633 62.75 -14.75 43.28
C GLU A 633 63.16 -13.67 44.30
N SER A 634 62.33 -13.44 45.33
CA SER A 634 62.79 -13.04 46.67
C SER A 634 61.63 -12.92 47.67
N GLU A 635 61.76 -13.64 48.79
CA GLU A 635 61.20 -13.39 50.15
C GLU A 635 59.73 -13.82 50.39
N LEU A 636 59.43 -15.00 50.95
CA LEU A 636 59.54 -15.52 52.33
C LEU A 636 58.68 -14.81 53.41
N GLU A 637 57.64 -15.56 53.83
CA GLU A 637 57.07 -15.73 55.20
C GLU A 637 56.49 -14.56 56.01
N HIS A 638 55.17 -14.56 56.25
CA HIS A 638 54.58 -14.88 57.58
C HIS A 638 53.03 -14.88 57.60
N THR A 639 52.47 -16.03 58.02
CA THR A 639 51.31 -16.30 58.89
C THR A 639 50.01 -15.46 58.87
N GLY A 640 48.85 -16.17 58.88
CA GLY A 640 47.71 -15.78 59.73
C GLY A 640 46.32 -15.67 59.08
N ASN A 641 45.47 -16.68 59.33
CA ASN A 641 44.03 -16.78 59.11
C ASN A 641 43.18 -15.49 59.36
N SER A 642 42.29 -15.11 58.44
CA SER A 642 40.91 -14.68 58.76
C SER A 642 40.03 -14.54 57.51
N LEU A 643 38.96 -15.34 57.46
CA LEU A 643 37.85 -15.24 56.51
C LEU A 643 37.03 -13.97 56.78
N LYS A 644 37.04 -13.01 55.85
CA LYS A 644 35.95 -12.05 55.64
C LYS A 644 35.75 -11.78 54.15
N PHE A 645 34.64 -12.29 53.62
CA PHE A 645 34.11 -11.87 52.32
C PHE A 645 33.59 -10.43 52.46
N SER A 646 34.31 -9.48 51.88
CA SER A 646 33.80 -8.14 51.61
C SER A 646 33.98 -7.81 50.14
N ALA A 647 32.85 -7.57 49.47
CA ALA A 647 32.80 -7.01 48.14
C ALA A 647 33.45 -5.62 48.11
N SER A 648 34.55 -5.48 47.36
CA SER A 648 34.91 -4.29 46.59
C SER A 648 36.32 -4.44 46.02
N SER A 649 36.50 -3.92 44.80
CA SER A 649 37.77 -3.64 44.13
C SER A 649 38.70 -4.83 43.79
N HIS A 650 38.45 -5.47 42.65
CA HIS A 650 39.55 -6.02 41.85
C HIS A 650 39.98 -4.99 40.80
N LEU A 651 40.93 -4.15 41.22
CA LEU A 651 41.96 -3.63 40.33
C LEU A 651 42.83 -4.84 39.92
N GLY A 652 42.64 -5.28 38.69
CA GLY A 652 43.43 -6.30 38.01
C GLY A 652 43.20 -6.13 36.51
N GLY A 653 43.94 -5.21 35.88
CA GLY A 653 43.90 -4.99 34.44
C GLY A 653 44.57 -6.15 33.72
N GLU A 654 43.84 -7.25 33.52
CA GLU A 654 44.20 -8.28 32.55
C GLU A 654 43.96 -7.71 31.13
N ASN A 655 44.88 -7.97 30.20
CA ASN A 655 44.93 -7.49 28.81
C ASN A 655 43.75 -8.01 27.96
N LEU A 656 42.53 -7.63 28.29
CA LEU A 656 41.32 -8.06 27.60
C LEU A 656 40.95 -7.11 26.46
N SER A 657 40.51 -7.67 25.33
CA SER A 657 40.21 -6.92 24.11
C SER A 657 39.07 -5.91 24.30
N THR A 658 39.29 -4.70 23.82
CA THR A 658 38.40 -3.55 23.92
C THR A 658 37.73 -3.22 22.59
N VAL A 659 36.72 -2.35 22.59
CA VAL A 659 36.10 -1.87 21.34
C VAL A 659 37.10 -1.14 20.42
N ALA A 660 38.17 -0.56 20.98
CA ALA A 660 39.24 0.04 20.19
C ALA A 660 40.01 -1.03 19.39
N ASP A 661 40.20 -2.22 19.96
CA ASP A 661 40.80 -3.36 19.26
C ASP A 661 39.92 -3.81 18.09
N SER A 662 38.59 -3.82 18.25
CA SER A 662 37.65 -4.09 17.14
C SER A 662 37.75 -3.06 16.02
N VAL A 663 37.88 -1.78 16.38
CA VAL A 663 38.05 -0.70 15.38
C VAL A 663 39.38 -0.85 14.63
N MET A 664 40.47 -1.15 15.32
CA MET A 664 41.79 -1.35 14.69
C MET A 664 41.84 -2.63 13.84
N ALA A 665 41.21 -3.70 14.30
CA ALA A 665 41.06 -4.93 13.53
C ALA A 665 40.21 -4.70 12.28
N THR A 666 39.15 -3.90 12.39
CA THR A 666 38.34 -3.44 11.24
C THR A 666 39.19 -2.69 10.23
N ALA A 667 40.12 -1.82 10.67
CA ALA A 667 41.03 -1.13 9.77
C ALA A 667 41.97 -2.05 9.00
N ARG A 668 42.48 -3.11 9.65
CA ARG A 668 43.32 -4.11 8.97
C ARG A 668 42.52 -4.89 7.91
N VAL A 669 41.34 -5.38 8.26
CA VAL A 669 40.46 -6.11 7.33
C VAL A 669 39.95 -5.21 6.20
N TYR A 670 39.64 -3.94 6.50
CA TYR A 670 39.24 -2.96 5.49
C TYR A 670 40.33 -2.77 4.43
N ASN A 671 41.58 -2.59 4.84
CA ASN A 671 42.70 -2.46 3.90
C ASN A 671 42.91 -3.74 3.07
N LEU A 672 42.75 -4.91 3.69
CA LEU A 672 42.78 -6.19 2.97
C LEU A 672 41.70 -6.26 1.89
N PHE A 673 40.46 -5.88 2.19
CA PHE A 673 39.36 -5.88 1.22
C PHE A 673 39.58 -4.90 0.06
N GLN A 674 40.18 -3.75 0.35
CA GLN A 674 40.53 -2.76 -0.67
C GLN A 674 41.63 -3.28 -1.62
N ASN A 675 42.63 -3.99 -1.09
CA ASN A 675 43.69 -4.59 -1.91
C ASN A 675 43.14 -5.70 -2.82
N ILE A 676 42.25 -6.56 -2.30
CA ILE A 676 41.58 -7.60 -3.10
C ILE A 676 40.78 -6.98 -4.25
N SER A 677 40.06 -5.88 -3.97
CA SER A 677 39.26 -5.18 -4.99
C SER A 677 40.13 -4.55 -6.07
N ALA A 678 41.31 -4.03 -5.70
CA ALA A 678 42.27 -3.43 -6.62
C ALA A 678 42.94 -4.47 -7.53
N GLU A 679 43.32 -5.65 -6.99
CA GLU A 679 43.89 -6.76 -7.77
C GLU A 679 42.86 -7.33 -8.76
N GLN A 680 41.61 -7.50 -8.34
CA GLN A 680 40.52 -7.95 -9.22
C GLN A 680 40.18 -6.96 -10.33
N SER A 681 40.38 -5.66 -10.09
CA SER A 681 40.20 -4.61 -11.10
C SER A 681 41.38 -4.53 -12.09
N ALA A 682 42.57 -4.99 -11.70
CA ALA A 682 43.78 -4.99 -12.52
C ALA A 682 43.91 -6.24 -13.42
N GLU A 683 43.27 -7.35 -13.06
CA GLU A 683 43.23 -8.60 -13.87
C GLU A 683 42.10 -8.61 -14.92
N ALA A 684 41.21 -7.61 -14.92
CA ALA A 684 40.24 -7.40 -15.99
C ALA A 684 40.88 -6.58 -17.14
N GLU A 685 41.16 -7.22 -18.27
CA GLU A 685 41.54 -6.52 -19.52
C GLU A 685 40.49 -5.45 -19.90
N PRO A 686 40.90 -4.35 -20.55
CA PRO A 686 40.07 -3.17 -20.69
C PRO A 686 39.06 -3.36 -21.82
N ASP A 687 37.83 -3.75 -21.48
CA ASP A 687 36.70 -3.57 -22.37
C ASP A 687 35.60 -2.77 -21.66
N LYS A 688 35.48 -1.53 -22.12
CA LYS A 688 34.43 -0.52 -21.90
C LYS A 688 34.33 0.09 -20.50
N GLU A 689 34.70 1.37 -20.46
CA GLU A 689 34.31 2.35 -19.46
C GLU A 689 32.79 2.30 -19.24
N GLU A 690 32.36 1.75 -18.11
CA GLU A 690 31.10 2.09 -17.47
C GLU A 690 31.43 2.90 -16.22
N GLU A 691 30.98 4.16 -16.21
CA GLU A 691 31.03 5.02 -15.02
C GLU A 691 30.25 4.35 -13.88
N HIS A 692 30.96 3.84 -12.88
CA HIS A 692 30.36 3.33 -11.67
C HIS A 692 29.90 4.48 -10.76
N GLU A 693 28.66 4.92 -10.96
CA GLU A 693 27.94 5.75 -10.01
C GLU A 693 27.49 4.88 -8.81
N TYR A 694 28.00 5.18 -7.62
CA TYR A 694 27.67 4.49 -6.38
C TYR A 694 26.23 4.81 -5.93
N ASP A 695 25.24 4.08 -6.42
CA ASP A 695 23.90 4.03 -5.81
C ASP A 695 23.59 2.62 -5.29
N PHE A 696 23.71 2.43 -3.97
CA PHE A 696 23.20 1.24 -3.29
C PHE A 696 21.78 1.52 -2.81
N GLN A 697 20.80 1.25 -3.68
CA GLN A 697 19.41 1.01 -3.30
C GLN A 697 19.17 -0.47 -2.99
N ASP A 698 18.29 -0.70 -2.02
CA ASP A 698 17.80 -2.00 -1.57
C ASP A 698 17.44 -2.94 -2.72
N LYS A 699 17.91 -4.19 -2.61
CA LYS A 699 17.54 -5.28 -3.51
C LYS A 699 16.02 -5.51 -3.45
N ALA A 700 15.33 -5.01 -4.46
CA ALA A 700 14.08 -5.58 -4.96
C ALA A 700 14.36 -6.07 -6.39
N ALA A 701 14.43 -7.40 -6.53
CA ALA A 701 14.85 -8.15 -7.72
C ALA A 701 14.23 -7.72 -9.06
N SER A 702 15.03 -7.91 -10.11
CA SER A 702 14.77 -7.75 -11.54
C SER A 702 14.31 -9.08 -12.18
N GLU A 703 13.41 -9.00 -13.16
CA GLU A 703 12.93 -10.13 -13.99
C GLU A 703 13.93 -10.52 -15.10
N PRO A 704 13.88 -11.76 -15.63
CA PRO A 704 14.68 -12.21 -16.77
C PRO A 704 13.91 -12.22 -18.11
N VAL A 705 14.67 -12.08 -19.19
CA VAL A 705 14.23 -12.23 -20.59
C VAL A 705 14.00 -13.71 -20.95
N VAL A 706 13.02 -13.93 -21.82
CA VAL A 706 12.44 -15.20 -22.27
C VAL A 706 13.37 -15.95 -23.25
N ASP A 707 13.62 -17.25 -23.02
CA ASP A 707 13.52 -18.25 -24.10
C ASP A 707 13.31 -19.71 -23.61
N LYS A 708 12.28 -20.32 -24.22
CA LYS A 708 11.84 -21.72 -24.43
C LYS A 708 12.20 -22.90 -23.49
N ALA A 709 11.11 -23.45 -22.94
CA ALA A 709 10.74 -24.88 -22.85
C ALA A 709 11.59 -25.85 -21.99
N ALA A 710 11.28 -25.92 -20.69
CA ALA A 710 11.38 -27.14 -19.88
C ALA A 710 10.43 -27.07 -18.67
N LYS A 711 9.89 -28.23 -18.26
CA LYS A 711 8.87 -28.43 -17.20
C LYS A 711 9.32 -27.86 -15.84
N PRO A 712 8.42 -27.35 -14.98
CA PRO A 712 8.82 -26.69 -13.74
C PRO A 712 9.12 -27.71 -12.62
N GLU A 713 10.38 -27.79 -12.22
CA GLU A 713 10.76 -28.25 -10.87
C GLU A 713 10.64 -27.07 -9.89
N SER A 714 10.12 -27.37 -8.70
CA SER A 714 9.86 -26.45 -7.61
C SER A 714 11.12 -25.68 -7.18
N ARG A 715 11.15 -24.35 -7.36
CA ARG A 715 12.17 -23.49 -6.73
C ARG A 715 11.97 -23.47 -5.20
N PRO A 716 13.01 -23.73 -4.39
CA PRO A 716 12.92 -23.61 -2.94
C PRO A 716 12.78 -22.13 -2.52
N LYS A 717 11.93 -21.86 -1.52
CA LYS A 717 11.75 -20.55 -0.88
C LYS A 717 13.11 -20.02 -0.41
N GLN A 718 13.44 -18.76 -0.73
CA GLN A 718 14.59 -18.07 -0.14
C GLN A 718 14.34 -17.87 1.35
N THR A 719 14.85 -18.77 2.17
CA THR A 719 14.98 -18.59 3.62
C THR A 719 15.96 -17.45 3.87
N GLN A 720 15.62 -16.50 4.74
CA GLN A 720 16.55 -15.50 5.24
C GLN A 720 17.77 -16.23 5.83
N ASP A 721 19.00 -15.88 5.43
CA ASP A 721 20.20 -16.55 5.95
C ASP A 721 20.34 -16.19 7.44
N ILE A 722 20.58 -17.19 8.28
CA ILE A 722 20.82 -17.04 9.72
C ILE A 722 21.95 -16.01 9.99
N LYS A 723 22.88 -15.86 9.04
CA LYS A 723 23.91 -14.82 9.06
C LYS A 723 23.35 -13.40 9.25
N ASP A 724 22.20 -13.09 8.67
CA ASP A 724 21.60 -11.75 8.74
C ASP A 724 21.02 -11.43 10.14
N LEU A 725 20.91 -12.43 11.02
CA LEU A 725 20.48 -12.26 12.41
C LEU A 725 21.60 -11.77 13.35
N PHE A 726 22.86 -11.92 12.94
CA PHE A 726 24.06 -11.50 13.67
C PHE A 726 24.63 -10.20 13.09
#